data_AF-A0A9W4XAJ2-F1
#
_entry.id   AF-A0A9W4XAJ2-F1
#
_cell.length_a   1.000
_cell.length_b   1.000
_cell.length_c   1.000
_cell.angle_alpha   90.00
_cell.angle_beta   90.00
_cell.angle_gamma   90.00
#
_symmetry.space_group_name_H-M   'P 1'
#
loop_
_entity.id
_entity.type
_entity.pdbx_description
1 polymer ?
#
loop_
_entity_poly.entity_id
_entity_poly.type
_entity_poly.pdbx_seq_one_letter_code
_entity_poly.pdbx_strand_id
1 'polypeptide(L)'
;MNKVNKMRLLNIVSATALFGAFFSLGAAHTALANVADDLNANYNKIVNDCGDDNKPAYECSGNIIRFTSASPSYHAWDPSPNALRMQAFSNMYLRKDVSVKLDFEGKLSGIIYYPNMLQPSGKDKSIVSCAFPTDGWTGGRPDGCGRIDNNKRCQDMGIYTAREWYDNFMSLTDPTLSVEDKAYRLQYQCSFDMRDGVQNTAVAFSENLKAANMNPHAFYSYNELVLKTWSMNEKQITANPERLPIQAFFYKINGNHNGLVEAQYYQQDYFNTTGLFVPIVKSNLDDPTNVSFSYKADDQLINVADQLNANYNKVVEHCGSENSPAYKCSGIMFRIIRPNINGHVWDPNPLANGKNGISFSYLRKDIHVNKFMNPGRNSGYIYYPSETNPDGINDARISCSFPTVGWSGSRIYGGCGQSTSHPLNSVDCQQQGIYTADEWYKHFNVANMVWADRFPHQCGFNVSNSGYHSADAFFQSIKAHNIAMHDLEGKGSVGSNEIVIKAPEIFQNGKIIQPDKLPLEAFFYLNPQGLTEAQAYQQDYFKTTGKIVPIVYMNVGDFSNVYFNYFTADQVVNRGADIAKELTSNYNKIIDCGGEYAPAFTCTGNTIRFTNYSRDFRVWDPSPAAVGRKGISFMYIRKDLPLDKAFKDKTSGIVYYPSQRMPIYKDVYPTRCVFPVDGYVDRRYTNGQNDACGANINYPNDSKPCQEQGIYTADAWYNHFSSIPDIDKDRLNHQCGFNLIDQQDKTSVFQAVLDGQKKLQKERGSANYNELVLTIPAYKAVNTANGISYQIEKPKVLPIEAFFYTNAVGLIEAQGYQVDYHNVAGVDVPIVKFDLDITTGQVEYSYNKTDQTDVYNQSN
;
A
#
# COMPACT_ATOMS: atom_id res chain seq x y z
N MET A 1 49.75 55.11 -10.00
CA MET A 1 51.15 54.78 -10.33
C MET A 1 51.22 53.32 -10.74
N ASN A 2 51.78 53.07 -11.92
CA ASN A 2 51.87 51.81 -12.65
C ASN A 2 52.68 50.72 -11.93
N LYS A 3 52.30 49.43 -12.07
CA LYS A 3 52.95 48.53 -13.04
C LYS A 3 52.32 47.14 -13.08
N VAL A 4 52.34 46.62 -14.30
CA VAL A 4 51.74 45.40 -14.83
C VAL A 4 52.83 44.33 -15.04
N ASN A 5 52.42 43.07 -14.89
CA ASN A 5 52.94 41.80 -15.42
C ASN A 5 54.34 41.26 -15.06
N LYS A 6 54.33 40.00 -14.59
CA LYS A 6 55.15 38.93 -15.19
C LYS A 6 54.48 37.55 -15.05
N MET A 7 54.39 36.90 -16.20
CA MET A 7 53.85 35.58 -16.52
C MET A 7 54.87 34.47 -16.16
N ARG A 8 54.41 33.30 -15.69
CA ARG A 8 55.17 32.03 -15.76
C ARG A 8 54.21 30.85 -15.89
N LEU A 9 54.28 30.17 -17.04
CA LEU A 9 53.87 28.77 -17.24
C LEU A 9 54.83 27.85 -16.48
N LEU A 10 54.32 26.74 -15.92
CA LEU A 10 55.02 25.44 -15.88
C LEU A 10 54.08 24.29 -15.46
N ASN A 11 53.90 23.39 -16.42
CA ASN A 11 53.83 21.92 -16.39
C ASN A 11 52.80 21.13 -15.55
N ILE A 12 51.99 20.42 -16.34
CA ILE A 12 51.36 19.11 -16.17
C ILE A 12 52.22 18.10 -15.40
N VAL A 13 51.64 17.48 -14.37
CA VAL A 13 51.85 16.06 -14.00
C VAL A 13 50.49 15.48 -13.58
N SER A 14 50.13 14.35 -14.18
CA SER A 14 48.94 13.54 -13.93
C SER A 14 48.83 13.02 -12.49
N ALA A 15 47.61 12.96 -11.97
CA ALA A 15 47.24 12.04 -10.91
C ALA A 15 45.80 11.52 -11.14
N THR A 16 45.74 10.35 -11.78
CA THR A 16 44.61 9.43 -11.75
C THR A 16 44.48 8.85 -10.34
N ALA A 17 43.31 8.98 -9.69
CA ALA A 17 42.72 7.94 -8.83
C ALA A 17 41.34 8.37 -8.26
N LEU A 18 40.36 7.50 -8.56
CA LEU A 18 39.10 7.17 -7.90
C LEU A 18 38.80 7.78 -6.52
N PHE A 19 37.57 8.26 -6.35
CA PHE A 19 36.56 7.88 -5.33
C PHE A 19 35.37 8.84 -5.57
N GLY A 20 34.23 8.41 -6.13
CA GLY A 20 33.29 7.47 -5.57
C GLY A 20 31.89 8.03 -5.84
N ALA A 21 31.39 7.82 -7.07
CA ALA A 21 30.00 8.08 -7.41
C ALA A 21 29.15 6.95 -6.80
N PHE A 22 28.60 7.16 -5.61
CA PHE A 22 27.60 6.26 -5.04
C PHE A 22 26.63 7.02 -4.12
N PHE A 23 25.34 6.70 -4.32
CA PHE A 23 24.15 7.07 -3.55
C PHE A 23 23.59 8.49 -3.69
N SER A 24 22.83 8.70 -4.77
CA SER A 24 21.70 9.64 -4.82
C SER A 24 20.42 8.99 -5.36
N LEU A 25 20.27 7.68 -5.16
CA LEU A 25 18.99 6.97 -5.24
C LEU A 25 18.50 6.73 -3.82
N GLY A 26 17.53 7.53 -3.36
CA GLY A 26 16.95 7.30 -2.03
C GLY A 26 15.92 8.32 -1.53
N ALA A 27 15.82 9.52 -2.10
CA ALA A 27 15.00 10.57 -1.50
C ALA A 27 13.47 10.44 -1.72
N ALA A 28 13.02 9.52 -2.58
CA ALA A 28 11.65 9.47 -3.08
C ALA A 28 10.62 8.67 -2.25
N HIS A 29 11.09 7.83 -1.32
CA HIS A 29 10.21 7.05 -0.45
C HIS A 29 9.60 7.89 0.69
N THR A 30 10.11 9.08 0.96
CA THR A 30 10.05 9.79 2.26
C THR A 30 8.71 10.42 2.67
N ALA A 31 7.67 10.43 1.83
CA ALA A 31 6.37 11.02 2.21
C ALA A 31 5.40 10.02 2.88
N LEU A 32 5.59 8.72 2.62
CA LEU A 32 5.03 7.61 3.41
C LEU A 32 6.14 6.91 4.23
N ALA A 33 7.42 7.14 3.90
CA ALA A 33 8.59 6.61 4.59
C ALA A 33 9.27 7.67 5.48
N ASN A 34 8.58 8.12 6.53
CA ASN A 34 9.29 8.58 7.72
C ASN A 34 9.21 7.56 8.87
N VAL A 35 8.32 6.55 8.83
CA VAL A 35 8.23 5.60 9.97
C VAL A 35 9.53 4.83 10.23
N ALA A 36 10.20 4.32 9.20
CA ALA A 36 11.47 3.62 9.38
C ALA A 36 12.58 4.58 9.85
N ASP A 37 12.59 5.81 9.32
CA ASP A 37 13.55 6.84 9.70
C ASP A 37 13.31 7.34 11.14
N ASP A 38 12.06 7.51 11.56
CA ASP A 38 11.64 7.83 12.93
C ASP A 38 12.04 6.71 13.89
N LEU A 39 11.80 5.45 13.53
CA LEU A 39 12.23 4.29 14.33
C LEU A 39 13.76 4.22 14.43
N ASN A 40 14.48 4.49 13.34
CA ASN A 40 15.94 4.56 13.35
C ASN A 40 16.44 5.76 14.17
N ALA A 41 15.80 6.92 14.07
CA ALA A 41 16.13 8.12 14.85
C ALA A 41 15.88 7.90 16.34
N ASN A 42 14.74 7.31 16.71
CA ASN A 42 14.38 6.93 18.07
C ASN A 42 15.40 5.96 18.64
N TYR A 43 15.78 4.91 17.89
CA TYR A 43 16.81 3.96 18.30
C TYR A 43 18.17 4.63 18.56
N ASN A 44 18.58 5.57 17.69
CA ASN A 44 19.85 6.28 17.80
C ASN A 44 19.85 7.42 18.84
N LYS A 45 18.68 7.88 19.28
CA LYS A 45 18.53 8.99 20.23
C LYS A 45 18.80 8.52 21.65
N ILE A 46 19.99 8.82 22.18
CA ILE A 46 20.40 8.49 23.56
C ILE A 46 20.16 9.71 24.45
N VAL A 47 19.23 9.60 25.38
CA VAL A 47 18.92 10.62 26.40
C VAL A 47 18.68 9.95 27.76
N ASN A 48 18.91 10.69 28.85
CA ASN A 48 18.62 10.19 30.20
C ASN A 48 17.14 10.37 30.56
N ASP A 49 16.57 11.50 30.14
CA ASP A 49 15.20 11.91 30.40
C ASP A 49 14.63 12.65 29.19
N CYS A 50 13.34 12.98 29.27
CA CYS A 50 12.61 13.73 28.26
C CYS A 50 12.18 15.11 28.76
N GLY A 51 13.08 15.78 29.51
CA GLY A 51 12.97 17.18 29.91
C GLY A 51 12.71 17.42 31.40
N ASP A 52 12.46 16.38 32.21
CA ASP A 52 12.43 16.43 33.67
C ASP A 52 12.65 15.06 34.31
N ASP A 53 12.98 15.04 35.62
CA ASP A 53 13.34 13.84 36.39
C ASP A 53 12.21 12.79 36.51
N ASN A 54 10.97 13.15 36.15
CA ASN A 54 9.80 12.27 36.15
C ASN A 54 9.35 11.86 34.73
N LYS A 55 10.13 12.19 33.70
CA LYS A 55 9.91 11.78 32.30
C LYS A 55 11.02 10.88 31.80
N PRO A 56 10.91 9.56 31.98
CA PRO A 56 11.90 8.61 31.53
C PRO A 56 12.15 8.66 30.02
N ALA A 57 13.33 8.21 29.60
CA ALA A 57 13.73 8.22 28.19
C ALA A 57 12.74 7.52 27.23
N TYR A 58 11.99 6.51 27.69
CA TYR A 58 10.96 5.84 26.86
C TYR A 58 9.83 6.75 26.40
N GLU A 59 9.67 7.94 26.99
CA GLU A 59 8.66 8.93 26.59
C GLU A 59 9.01 9.59 25.24
N CYS A 60 10.29 9.68 24.86
CA CYS A 60 10.73 10.45 23.70
C CYS A 60 11.94 9.85 22.94
N SER A 61 12.38 8.64 23.29
CA SER A 61 13.58 7.98 22.76
C SER A 61 13.42 6.45 22.84
N GLY A 62 14.11 5.75 21.95
CA GLY A 62 14.05 4.29 21.82
C GLY A 62 12.72 3.81 21.25
N ASN A 63 12.66 2.51 20.94
CA ASN A 63 11.47 1.88 20.38
C ASN A 63 10.90 0.83 21.35
N ILE A 64 9.59 0.86 21.58
CA ILE A 64 8.88 -0.13 22.38
C ILE A 64 8.30 -1.18 21.43
N ILE A 65 8.80 -2.41 21.49
CA ILE A 65 8.38 -3.48 20.59
C ILE A 65 7.75 -4.65 21.33
N ARG A 66 6.78 -5.31 20.70
CA ARG A 66 6.15 -6.54 21.20
C ARG A 66 6.11 -7.58 20.10
N PHE A 67 6.75 -8.72 20.33
CA PHE A 67 6.55 -9.90 19.49
C PHE A 67 5.16 -10.49 19.73
N THR A 68 4.49 -10.88 18.64
CA THR A 68 3.15 -11.49 18.68
C THR A 68 3.01 -12.51 17.55
N SER A 69 1.84 -13.14 17.44
CA SER A 69 1.55 -14.13 16.40
C SER A 69 0.17 -13.88 15.79
N ALA A 70 0.05 -14.15 14.49
CA ALA A 70 -1.21 -14.02 13.78
C ALA A 70 -2.21 -15.12 14.16
N SER A 71 -3.48 -14.75 14.26
CA SER A 71 -4.57 -15.66 14.57
C SER A 71 -5.88 -15.12 14.04
N PRO A 72 -6.75 -15.96 13.45
CA PRO A 72 -8.12 -15.57 13.11
C PRO A 72 -9.05 -15.48 14.33
N SER A 73 -8.60 -15.95 15.51
CA SER A 73 -9.44 -16.03 16.71
C SER A 73 -9.32 -14.85 17.66
N TYR A 74 -8.30 -13.99 17.47
CA TYR A 74 -8.03 -12.81 18.30
C TYR A 74 -7.20 -11.80 17.51
N HIS A 75 -7.26 -10.52 17.88
CA HIS A 75 -6.42 -9.52 17.24
C HIS A 75 -5.01 -9.50 17.81
N ALA A 76 -4.01 -9.20 16.98
CA ALA A 76 -2.61 -9.19 17.39
C ALA A 76 -2.29 -8.20 18.54
N TRP A 77 -3.11 -7.16 18.69
CA TRP A 77 -3.02 -6.15 19.75
C TRP A 77 -3.84 -6.47 21.00
N ASP A 78 -4.63 -7.54 21.01
CA ASP A 78 -5.39 -7.94 22.19
C ASP A 78 -4.45 -8.49 23.29
N PRO A 79 -4.76 -8.19 24.58
CA PRO A 79 -4.08 -8.83 25.69
C PRO A 79 -4.33 -10.34 25.71
N SER A 80 -3.29 -11.12 26.02
CA SER A 80 -3.44 -12.55 26.29
C SER A 80 -4.21 -12.79 27.61
N PRO A 81 -4.73 -14.00 27.86
CA PRO A 81 -5.37 -14.32 29.15
C PRO A 81 -4.48 -14.04 30.37
N ASN A 82 -3.17 -14.28 30.25
CA ASN A 82 -2.20 -13.91 31.30
C ASN A 82 -2.12 -12.39 31.48
N ALA A 83 -2.09 -11.63 30.38
CA ALA A 83 -2.06 -10.17 30.44
C ALA A 83 -3.33 -9.58 31.04
N LEU A 84 -4.51 -10.14 30.75
CA LEU A 84 -5.78 -9.76 31.38
C LEU A 84 -5.75 -10.01 32.89
N ARG A 85 -5.26 -11.17 33.33
CA ARG A 85 -5.14 -11.51 34.76
C ARG A 85 -4.28 -10.50 35.53
N MET A 86 -3.16 -10.07 34.93
CA MET A 86 -2.20 -9.17 35.56
C MET A 86 -2.49 -7.69 35.29
N GLN A 87 -3.44 -7.40 34.39
CA GLN A 87 -3.70 -6.07 33.83
C GLN A 87 -2.45 -5.41 33.23
N ALA A 88 -1.52 -6.22 32.73
CA ALA A 88 -0.25 -5.78 32.19
C ALA A 88 0.34 -6.77 31.18
N PHE A 89 1.19 -6.29 30.28
CA PHE A 89 1.91 -7.13 29.31
C PHE A 89 3.35 -6.63 29.08
N SER A 90 4.26 -7.57 28.82
CA SER A 90 5.68 -7.29 28.53
C SER A 90 5.88 -6.75 27.12
N ASN A 91 6.82 -5.81 27.01
CA ASN A 91 7.37 -5.30 25.77
C ASN A 91 8.89 -5.23 25.91
N MET A 92 9.62 -5.21 24.81
CA MET A 92 11.06 -4.92 24.82
C MET A 92 11.28 -3.43 24.51
N TYR A 93 12.36 -2.88 25.06
CA TYR A 93 12.78 -1.51 24.79
C TYR A 93 14.12 -1.49 24.06
N LEU A 94 14.14 -0.88 22.87
CA LEU A 94 15.31 -0.84 21.99
C LEU A 94 15.94 0.54 21.98
N ARG A 95 17.23 0.61 22.31
CA ARG A 95 18.04 1.83 22.17
C ARG A 95 19.49 1.44 21.91
N LYS A 96 20.21 2.26 21.14
CA LYS A 96 21.55 1.94 20.64
C LYS A 96 22.59 1.57 21.69
N ASP A 97 22.48 2.13 22.88
CA ASP A 97 23.39 1.92 24.01
C ASP A 97 22.93 0.80 24.96
N VAL A 98 21.90 0.02 24.61
CA VAL A 98 21.35 -1.04 25.46
C VAL A 98 21.50 -2.38 24.76
N SER A 99 22.23 -3.30 25.39
CA SER A 99 22.47 -4.64 24.85
C SER A 99 21.27 -5.55 25.15
N VAL A 100 20.45 -5.84 24.15
CA VAL A 100 19.24 -6.68 24.27
C VAL A 100 19.29 -7.85 23.28
N LYS A 101 18.98 -9.07 23.71
CA LYS A 101 18.79 -10.19 22.77
C LYS A 101 17.41 -10.07 22.10
N LEU A 102 17.37 -10.04 20.78
CA LEU A 102 16.14 -9.76 20.01
C LEU A 102 15.57 -11.01 19.33
N ASP A 103 15.33 -12.03 20.16
CA ASP A 103 14.70 -13.28 19.81
C ASP A 103 13.73 -13.67 20.93
N PHE A 104 12.49 -14.00 20.57
CA PHE A 104 11.44 -14.33 21.52
C PHE A 104 10.60 -15.50 21.00
N GLU A 105 10.88 -16.70 21.53
CA GLU A 105 10.17 -17.95 21.20
C GLU A 105 10.07 -18.23 19.68
N GLY A 106 11.07 -17.81 18.90
CA GLY A 106 11.07 -17.98 17.44
C GLY A 106 10.07 -17.10 16.69
N LYS A 107 9.42 -16.12 17.34
CA LYS A 107 8.51 -15.18 16.69
C LYS A 107 9.28 -14.26 15.75
N LEU A 108 8.70 -13.99 14.57
CA LEU A 108 9.34 -13.21 13.51
C LEU A 108 8.60 -11.90 13.20
N SER A 109 7.54 -11.59 13.92
CA SER A 109 6.68 -10.44 13.65
C SER A 109 6.12 -9.85 14.95
N GLY A 110 5.66 -8.59 14.87
CA GLY A 110 5.18 -7.90 16.06
C GLY A 110 4.69 -6.48 15.83
N ILE A 111 4.50 -5.77 16.93
CA ILE A 111 3.97 -4.41 17.01
C ILE A 111 5.05 -3.50 17.57
N ILE A 112 5.15 -2.29 17.01
CA ILE A 112 5.94 -1.18 17.56
C ILE A 112 4.98 -0.09 18.03
N TYR A 113 5.16 0.38 19.26
CA TYR A 113 4.36 1.47 19.83
C TYR A 113 5.12 2.80 19.79
N TYR A 114 4.39 3.89 19.59
CA TYR A 114 4.92 5.25 19.70
C TYR A 114 5.41 5.52 21.13
N PRO A 115 6.54 6.23 21.28
CA PRO A 115 6.85 6.96 22.50
C PRO A 115 5.75 7.99 22.79
N ASN A 116 5.32 8.10 24.04
CA ASN A 116 4.16 8.91 24.45
C ASN A 116 4.24 10.40 24.07
N MET A 117 5.45 10.98 23.97
CA MET A 117 5.64 12.38 23.55
C MET A 117 5.74 12.56 22.03
N LEU A 118 5.82 11.46 21.27
CA LEU A 118 5.93 11.46 19.81
C LEU A 118 4.66 10.93 19.14
N GLN A 119 3.68 10.44 19.91
CA GLN A 119 2.46 9.88 19.33
C GLN A 119 1.56 10.94 18.68
N PRO A 120 0.86 10.60 17.59
CA PRO A 120 -0.14 11.47 16.99
C PRO A 120 -1.28 11.83 17.95
N SER A 121 -1.94 12.96 17.70
CA SER A 121 -3.11 13.40 18.47
C SER A 121 -4.24 12.36 18.38
N GLY A 122 -4.97 12.16 19.48
CA GLY A 122 -6.08 11.19 19.56
C GLY A 122 -5.67 9.76 19.95
N LYS A 123 -4.37 9.44 19.99
CA LYS A 123 -3.86 8.16 20.53
C LYS A 123 -3.83 8.15 22.07
N ASP A 124 -4.06 6.99 22.66
CA ASP A 124 -3.90 6.75 24.10
C ASP A 124 -2.42 6.54 24.44
N LYS A 125 -2.02 6.91 25.67
CA LYS A 125 -0.65 6.72 26.13
C LYS A 125 -0.38 5.26 26.50
N SER A 126 0.82 4.80 26.20
CA SER A 126 1.38 3.58 26.77
C SER A 126 1.74 3.82 28.23
N ILE A 127 0.93 3.29 29.17
CA ILE A 127 1.17 3.46 30.61
C ILE A 127 2.18 2.41 31.08
N VAL A 128 3.40 2.84 31.35
CA VAL A 128 4.47 1.96 31.85
C VAL A 128 4.30 1.72 33.35
N SER A 129 4.21 0.47 33.77
CA SER A 129 4.09 0.09 35.18
C SER A 129 5.43 -0.13 35.84
N CYS A 130 6.37 -0.78 35.15
CA CYS A 130 7.72 -1.03 35.65
C CYS A 130 8.68 -1.38 34.51
N ALA A 131 9.97 -1.41 34.83
CA ALA A 131 11.03 -1.85 33.93
C ALA A 131 11.93 -2.91 34.62
N PHE A 132 12.27 -3.96 33.87
CA PHE A 132 13.26 -4.95 34.27
C PHE A 132 14.51 -4.85 33.38
N PRO A 133 15.72 -4.94 33.96
CA PRO A 133 16.96 -4.96 33.19
C PRO A 133 17.15 -6.20 32.30
N THR A 134 16.44 -7.29 32.60
CA THR A 134 16.43 -8.57 31.86
C THR A 134 15.02 -9.19 31.93
N ASP A 135 14.78 -10.34 31.30
CA ASP A 135 13.51 -11.09 31.41
C ASP A 135 13.00 -11.14 32.86
N GLY A 136 11.86 -10.50 33.10
CA GLY A 136 11.26 -10.35 34.42
C GLY A 136 10.40 -11.54 34.84
N TRP A 137 10.16 -12.52 33.96
CA TRP A 137 9.20 -13.61 34.21
C TRP A 137 7.80 -13.05 34.58
N THR A 138 7.36 -12.02 33.87
CA THR A 138 6.18 -11.21 34.23
C THR A 138 4.92 -12.04 34.40
N GLY A 139 4.73 -13.08 33.57
CA GLY A 139 3.59 -13.99 33.62
C GLY A 139 3.38 -14.72 34.96
N GLY A 140 4.38 -14.77 35.84
CA GLY A 140 4.28 -15.36 37.19
C GLY A 140 3.97 -14.35 38.31
N ARG A 141 3.85 -13.06 37.99
CA ARG A 141 3.72 -11.96 38.98
C ARG A 141 2.26 -11.46 39.06
N PRO A 142 1.75 -11.06 40.24
CA PRO A 142 0.36 -10.62 40.38
C PRO A 142 0.00 -9.40 39.51
N ASP A 143 0.86 -8.38 39.47
CA ASP A 143 0.70 -7.14 38.70
C ASP A 143 1.69 -7.04 37.53
N GLY A 144 2.36 -8.14 37.19
CA GLY A 144 3.46 -8.18 36.24
C GLY A 144 4.79 -7.59 36.74
N CYS A 145 4.85 -6.93 37.90
CA CYS A 145 6.00 -6.11 38.31
C CYS A 145 6.63 -6.50 39.65
N GLY A 146 5.83 -6.76 40.67
CA GLY A 146 6.30 -7.09 42.01
C GLY A 146 7.00 -8.44 42.07
N ARG A 147 7.94 -8.60 43.02
CA ARG A 147 8.56 -9.91 43.28
C ARG A 147 7.53 -10.96 43.71
N ILE A 148 7.78 -12.23 43.35
CA ILE A 148 6.86 -13.34 43.65
C ILE A 148 6.74 -13.60 45.17
N ASP A 149 7.78 -13.35 45.96
CA ASP A 149 7.80 -13.59 47.41
C ASP A 149 7.09 -12.51 48.24
N ASN A 150 7.28 -11.24 47.89
CA ASN A 150 6.90 -10.13 48.77
C ASN A 150 6.24 -8.94 48.03
N ASN A 151 6.02 -9.07 46.72
CA ASN A 151 5.43 -8.05 45.85
C ASN A 151 6.16 -6.68 45.85
N LYS A 152 7.42 -6.62 46.34
CA LYS A 152 8.21 -5.38 46.36
C LYS A 152 8.85 -5.09 45.01
N ARG A 153 9.05 -3.80 44.74
CA ARG A 153 9.85 -3.25 43.63
C ARG A 153 11.21 -2.78 44.16
N CYS A 154 12.14 -2.40 43.28
CA CYS A 154 13.50 -2.04 43.68
C CYS A 154 13.52 -0.86 44.67
N GLN A 155 12.72 0.17 44.42
CA GLN A 155 12.63 1.34 45.31
C GLN A 155 12.08 0.97 46.70
N ASP A 156 11.13 0.02 46.81
CA ASP A 156 10.61 -0.49 48.09
C ASP A 156 11.67 -1.25 48.90
N MET A 157 12.75 -1.66 48.25
CA MET A 157 13.88 -2.38 48.81
C MET A 157 15.09 -1.48 49.07
N GLY A 158 14.99 -0.18 48.76
CA GLY A 158 16.11 0.76 48.85
C GLY A 158 17.16 0.57 47.75
N ILE A 159 16.80 -0.05 46.62
CA ILE A 159 17.66 -0.26 45.45
C ILE A 159 17.33 0.83 44.43
N TYR A 160 18.28 1.71 44.15
CA TYR A 160 18.10 2.86 43.26
C TYR A 160 19.09 2.91 42.11
N THR A 161 20.22 2.19 42.21
CA THR A 161 21.29 2.20 41.20
C THR A 161 21.44 0.87 40.49
N ALA A 162 22.04 0.91 39.31
CA ALA A 162 22.37 -0.28 38.52
C ALA A 162 23.27 -1.26 39.29
N ARG A 163 24.21 -0.73 40.08
CA ARG A 163 25.12 -1.54 40.88
C ARG A 163 24.39 -2.25 42.02
N GLU A 164 23.54 -1.53 42.75
CA GLU A 164 22.73 -2.12 43.83
C GLU A 164 21.79 -3.21 43.28
N TRP A 165 21.17 -2.97 42.11
CA TRP A 165 20.36 -3.98 41.45
C TRP A 165 21.20 -5.21 41.08
N TYR A 166 22.37 -5.01 40.48
CA TYR A 166 23.27 -6.10 40.08
C TYR A 166 23.71 -6.94 41.29
N ASP A 167 24.11 -6.29 42.38
CA ASP A 167 24.52 -6.96 43.61
C ASP A 167 23.35 -7.75 44.22
N ASN A 168 22.13 -7.18 44.23
CA ASN A 168 20.93 -7.90 44.65
C ASN A 168 20.65 -9.10 43.75
N PHE A 169 20.66 -8.93 42.42
CA PHE A 169 20.39 -9.98 41.45
C PHE A 169 21.37 -11.14 41.58
N MET A 170 22.65 -10.85 41.78
CA MET A 170 23.69 -11.87 41.96
C MET A 170 23.62 -12.56 43.33
N SER A 171 23.07 -11.90 44.36
CA SER A 171 22.84 -12.49 45.68
C SER A 171 21.67 -13.49 45.72
N LEU A 172 20.79 -13.49 44.71
CA LEU A 172 19.71 -14.45 44.60
C LEU A 172 20.29 -15.82 44.23
N THR A 173 20.49 -16.66 45.24
CA THR A 173 20.96 -18.04 45.13
C THR A 173 20.01 -18.98 45.86
N ASP A 174 19.61 -20.08 45.24
CA ASP A 174 18.85 -21.15 45.89
C ASP A 174 19.82 -22.19 46.50
N PRO A 175 19.79 -22.47 47.81
CA PRO A 175 20.67 -23.47 48.45
C PRO A 175 20.33 -24.93 48.12
N THR A 176 19.17 -25.20 47.52
CA THR A 176 18.66 -26.56 47.25
C THR A 176 18.76 -26.97 45.79
N LEU A 177 19.12 -26.02 44.92
CA LEU A 177 19.23 -26.19 43.48
C LEU A 177 20.69 -26.08 43.03
N SER A 178 20.99 -26.54 41.82
CA SER A 178 22.35 -26.49 41.29
C SER A 178 22.77 -25.03 41.12
N VAL A 179 24.09 -24.76 41.16
CA VAL A 179 24.68 -23.42 40.97
C VAL A 179 24.30 -22.78 39.60
N GLU A 180 23.66 -23.55 38.71
CA GLU A 180 23.24 -23.18 37.36
C GLU A 180 21.77 -22.79 37.22
N ASP A 181 20.95 -22.79 38.28
CA ASP A 181 19.49 -22.57 38.17
C ASP A 181 19.08 -21.09 37.98
N LYS A 182 19.23 -20.65 36.73
CA LYS A 182 18.94 -19.32 36.16
C LYS A 182 17.50 -18.82 36.35
N ALA A 183 16.53 -19.71 36.47
CA ALA A 183 15.11 -19.36 36.58
C ALA A 183 14.77 -18.66 37.90
N TYR A 184 15.46 -19.01 38.99
CA TYR A 184 15.22 -18.40 40.30
C TYR A 184 15.56 -16.91 40.28
N ARG A 185 16.72 -16.51 39.75
CA ARG A 185 17.10 -15.09 39.68
C ARG A 185 16.10 -14.27 38.88
N LEU A 186 15.61 -14.78 37.74
CA LEU A 186 14.66 -14.06 36.89
C LEU A 186 13.30 -13.84 37.59
N GLN A 187 12.82 -14.85 38.31
CA GLN A 187 11.57 -14.81 39.06
C GLN A 187 11.61 -13.90 40.29
N TYR A 188 12.76 -13.85 40.97
CA TYR A 188 12.92 -13.10 42.22
C TYR A 188 13.58 -11.74 42.05
N GLN A 189 14.10 -11.34 40.87
CA GLN A 189 14.60 -9.97 40.71
C GLN A 189 13.52 -8.91 41.00
N CYS A 190 13.95 -7.74 41.49
CA CYS A 190 13.08 -6.56 41.59
C CYS A 190 12.99 -5.83 40.23
N SER A 191 11.87 -5.14 39.99
CA SER A 191 11.70 -4.19 38.89
C SER A 191 11.84 -2.75 39.37
N PHE A 192 12.29 -1.86 38.50
CA PHE A 192 12.23 -0.43 38.75
C PHE A 192 10.79 0.08 38.58
N ASP A 193 10.26 0.74 39.60
CA ASP A 193 8.90 1.28 39.64
C ASP A 193 8.77 2.50 38.71
N MET A 194 7.86 2.39 37.72
CA MET A 194 7.60 3.43 36.72
C MET A 194 6.20 4.03 36.85
N ARG A 195 5.45 3.70 37.92
CA ARG A 195 4.07 4.17 38.08
C ARG A 195 3.99 5.69 38.17
N ASP A 196 2.90 6.23 37.61
CA ASP A 196 2.54 7.63 37.79
C ASP A 196 2.53 8.02 39.28
N GLY A 197 3.14 9.17 39.59
CA GLY A 197 3.27 9.69 40.96
C GLY A 197 4.53 9.25 41.71
N VAL A 198 5.27 8.25 41.22
CA VAL A 198 6.61 7.92 41.72
C VAL A 198 7.58 9.03 41.28
N GLN A 199 8.42 9.49 42.22
CA GLN A 199 9.42 10.52 41.93
C GLN A 199 10.69 9.92 41.31
N ASN A 200 11.40 10.71 40.50
CA ASN A 200 12.68 10.39 39.88
C ASN A 200 12.62 9.14 38.99
N THR A 201 11.49 8.90 38.32
CA THR A 201 11.33 7.75 37.42
C THR A 201 12.32 7.79 36.26
N ALA A 202 12.74 8.98 35.80
CA ALA A 202 13.74 9.09 34.74
C ALA A 202 15.12 8.60 35.19
N VAL A 203 15.52 8.95 36.42
CA VAL A 203 16.74 8.43 37.04
C VAL A 203 16.65 6.92 37.21
N ALA A 204 15.54 6.42 37.76
CA ALA A 204 15.32 4.99 37.94
C ALA A 204 15.38 4.21 36.60
N PHE A 205 14.81 4.75 35.52
CA PHE A 205 14.88 4.13 34.21
C PHE A 205 16.29 4.19 33.60
N SER A 206 17.03 5.29 33.79
CA SER A 206 18.44 5.38 33.38
C SER A 206 19.28 4.30 34.09
N GLU A 207 19.07 4.10 35.39
CA GLU A 207 19.72 3.05 36.17
C GLU A 207 19.29 1.64 35.73
N ASN A 208 18.03 1.44 35.34
CA ASN A 208 17.55 0.20 34.72
C ASN A 208 18.31 -0.13 33.42
N LEU A 209 18.53 0.85 32.55
CA LEU A 209 19.26 0.65 31.30
C LEU A 209 20.75 0.36 31.54
N LYS A 210 21.37 1.03 32.52
CA LYS A 210 22.73 0.72 32.97
C LYS A 210 22.83 -0.71 33.51
N ALA A 211 21.86 -1.13 34.32
CA ALA A 211 21.78 -2.48 34.86
C ALA A 211 21.67 -3.55 33.76
N ALA A 212 20.91 -3.26 32.69
CA ALA A 212 20.77 -4.17 31.55
C ALA A 212 22.13 -4.46 30.89
N ASN A 213 23.00 -3.44 30.81
CA ASN A 213 24.36 -3.57 30.29
C ASN A 213 25.36 -4.21 31.28
N MET A 214 25.02 -4.35 32.56
CA MET A 214 25.89 -4.95 33.57
C MET A 214 25.77 -6.48 33.64
N ASN A 215 24.77 -7.10 33.01
CA ASN A 215 24.48 -8.53 33.16
C ASN A 215 25.46 -9.41 32.34
N PRO A 216 26.39 -10.16 32.98
CA PRO A 216 27.44 -10.92 32.28
C PRO A 216 26.98 -12.29 31.77
N HIS A 217 25.74 -12.71 32.02
CA HIS A 217 25.23 -14.04 31.66
C HIS A 217 24.09 -13.95 30.63
N ALA A 218 24.50 -13.81 29.36
CA ALA A 218 23.71 -13.66 28.14
C ALA A 218 22.83 -14.88 27.74
N PHE A 219 22.19 -15.55 28.70
CA PHE A 219 21.47 -16.78 28.37
C PHE A 219 20.03 -16.56 27.88
N TYR A 220 19.33 -15.46 28.23
CA TYR A 220 17.98 -15.14 27.68
C TYR A 220 17.60 -13.62 27.64
N SER A 221 18.54 -12.69 27.79
CA SER A 221 18.22 -11.32 28.25
C SER A 221 17.80 -10.35 27.14
N TYR A 222 16.52 -10.35 26.79
CA TYR A 222 15.84 -9.09 26.45
C TYR A 222 15.52 -8.32 27.75
N ASN A 223 15.44 -7.00 27.68
CA ASN A 223 14.84 -6.21 28.76
C ASN A 223 13.31 -6.31 28.69
N GLU A 224 12.64 -5.98 29.79
CA GLU A 224 11.18 -5.92 29.78
C GLU A 224 10.67 -4.57 30.29
N LEU A 225 9.91 -3.89 29.44
CA LEU A 225 9.10 -2.74 29.76
C LEU A 225 7.64 -3.21 29.89
N VAL A 226 7.12 -3.19 31.11
CA VAL A 226 5.77 -3.71 31.41
C VAL A 226 4.76 -2.59 31.27
N LEU A 227 3.83 -2.73 30.31
CA LEU A 227 2.78 -1.76 30.04
C LEU A 227 1.46 -2.25 30.65
N LYS A 228 0.60 -1.34 31.12
CA LYS A 228 -0.78 -1.69 31.49
C LYS A 228 -1.58 -2.12 30.26
N THR A 229 -2.56 -3.00 30.46
CA THR A 229 -3.52 -3.33 29.41
C THR A 229 -4.31 -2.11 28.97
N TRP A 230 -4.76 -2.15 27.72
CA TRP A 230 -5.69 -1.17 27.14
C TRP A 230 -7.06 -1.22 27.83
N SER A 231 -7.91 -0.26 27.50
CA SER A 231 -9.33 -0.34 27.87
C SER A 231 -9.98 -1.53 27.18
N MET A 232 -10.61 -2.40 27.95
CA MET A 232 -11.23 -3.64 27.47
C MET A 232 -12.76 -3.50 27.43
N ASN A 233 -13.40 -4.13 26.46
CA ASN A 233 -14.86 -4.23 26.42
C ASN A 233 -15.35 -5.44 27.26
N GLU A 234 -16.67 -5.64 27.31
CA GLU A 234 -17.30 -6.73 28.06
C GLU A 234 -16.81 -8.13 27.66
N LYS A 235 -16.32 -8.29 26.41
CA LYS A 235 -15.77 -9.54 25.88
C LYS A 235 -14.27 -9.70 26.16
N GLN A 236 -13.68 -8.81 26.98
CA GLN A 236 -12.25 -8.82 27.30
C GLN A 236 -11.33 -8.70 26.07
N ILE A 237 -11.80 -8.02 25.02
CA ILE A 237 -10.98 -7.58 23.87
C ILE A 237 -10.87 -6.05 23.86
N THR A 238 -9.91 -5.51 23.12
CA THR A 238 -9.61 -4.08 23.13
C THR A 238 -10.82 -3.24 22.68
N ALA A 239 -11.25 -2.28 23.51
CA ALA A 239 -12.48 -1.52 23.27
C ALA A 239 -12.37 -0.50 22.13
N ASN A 240 -11.24 0.22 22.06
CA ASN A 240 -11.01 1.32 21.13
C ASN A 240 -9.68 1.11 20.36
N PRO A 241 -9.60 0.09 19.48
CA PRO A 241 -8.36 -0.25 18.78
C PRO A 241 -7.79 0.92 17.95
N GLU A 242 -8.62 1.83 17.45
CA GLU A 242 -8.22 3.03 16.72
C GLU A 242 -7.44 4.05 17.55
N ARG A 243 -7.57 3.99 18.89
CA ARG A 243 -6.82 4.84 19.84
C ARG A 243 -5.47 4.26 20.24
N LEU A 244 -5.17 3.01 19.88
CA LEU A 244 -3.89 2.41 20.25
C LEU A 244 -2.69 3.17 19.64
N PRO A 245 -1.61 3.41 20.40
CA PRO A 245 -0.42 4.14 19.94
C PRO A 245 0.48 3.24 19.08
N ILE A 246 -0.08 2.48 18.14
CA ILE A 246 0.69 1.63 17.23
C ILE A 246 1.35 2.52 16.18
N GLN A 247 2.68 2.46 16.10
CA GLN A 247 3.50 3.17 15.11
C GLN A 247 3.72 2.32 13.86
N ALA A 248 4.01 1.04 14.03
CA ALA A 248 4.23 0.12 12.92
C ALA A 248 3.95 -1.33 13.33
N PHE A 249 3.61 -2.16 12.35
CA PHE A 249 3.85 -3.60 12.45
C PHE A 249 5.25 -3.89 11.93
N PHE A 250 5.94 -4.89 12.49
CA PHE A 250 7.26 -5.26 12.02
C PHE A 250 7.36 -6.74 11.69
N TYR A 251 8.30 -7.06 10.82
CA TYR A 251 8.76 -8.43 10.62
C TYR A 251 10.29 -8.50 10.55
N LYS A 252 10.84 -9.69 10.78
CA LYS A 252 12.23 -10.05 10.53
C LYS A 252 12.30 -11.33 9.70
N ILE A 253 13.50 -11.59 9.17
CA ILE A 253 13.83 -12.82 8.45
C ILE A 253 14.87 -13.55 9.27
N ASN A 254 14.68 -14.85 9.51
CA ASN A 254 15.66 -15.69 10.20
C ASN A 254 15.89 -16.98 9.40
N GLY A 255 17.03 -17.05 8.72
CA GLY A 255 17.31 -18.11 7.74
C GLY A 255 16.24 -18.14 6.64
N ASN A 256 15.55 -19.27 6.49
CA ASN A 256 14.49 -19.45 5.49
C ASN A 256 13.09 -19.02 5.97
N HIS A 257 12.95 -18.58 7.22
CA HIS A 257 11.67 -18.15 7.79
C HIS A 257 11.50 -16.63 7.69
N ASN A 258 10.30 -16.19 7.31
CA ASN A 258 10.00 -14.78 7.05
C ASN A 258 8.66 -14.40 7.71
N GLY A 259 8.67 -13.42 8.61
CA GLY A 259 7.47 -12.93 9.31
C GLY A 259 6.57 -11.99 8.50
N LEU A 260 6.90 -11.68 7.24
CA LEU A 260 6.15 -10.70 6.44
C LEU A 260 4.66 -11.03 6.31
N VAL A 261 4.32 -12.31 6.08
CA VAL A 261 2.92 -12.73 5.92
C VAL A 261 2.09 -12.44 7.17
N GLU A 262 2.67 -12.64 8.36
CA GLU A 262 2.00 -12.29 9.62
C GLU A 262 1.86 -10.77 9.79
N ALA A 263 2.91 -10.00 9.47
CA ALA A 263 2.84 -8.54 9.54
C ALA A 263 1.78 -7.96 8.58
N GLN A 264 1.67 -8.54 7.38
CA GLN A 264 0.62 -8.27 6.41
C GLN A 264 -0.76 -8.59 6.95
N TYR A 265 -0.91 -9.73 7.62
CA TYR A 265 -2.14 -10.09 8.31
C TYR A 265 -2.50 -9.04 9.39
N TYR A 266 -1.55 -8.61 10.22
CA TYR A 266 -1.80 -7.58 11.24
C TYR A 266 -2.28 -6.26 10.64
N GLN A 267 -1.65 -5.81 9.56
CA GLN A 267 -2.05 -4.58 8.87
C GLN A 267 -3.47 -4.68 8.31
N GLN A 268 -3.78 -5.79 7.63
CA GLN A 268 -5.11 -6.00 7.06
C GLN A 268 -6.19 -6.10 8.16
N ASP A 269 -5.92 -6.86 9.22
CA ASP A 269 -6.84 -7.03 10.35
C ASP A 269 -7.09 -5.69 11.06
N TYR A 270 -6.03 -4.92 11.32
CA TYR A 270 -6.15 -3.60 11.95
C TYR A 270 -6.92 -2.62 11.07
N PHE A 271 -6.64 -2.61 9.77
CA PHE A 271 -7.35 -1.77 8.81
C PHE A 271 -8.83 -2.15 8.71
N ASN A 272 -9.17 -3.44 8.65
CA ASN A 272 -10.55 -3.91 8.64
C ASN A 272 -11.31 -3.55 9.93
N THR A 273 -10.60 -3.55 11.06
CA THR A 273 -11.18 -3.25 12.37
C THR A 273 -11.39 -1.75 12.59
N THR A 274 -10.45 -0.91 12.13
CA THR A 274 -10.38 0.52 12.51
C THR A 274 -10.55 1.49 11.35
N GLY A 275 -10.35 1.04 10.11
CA GLY A 275 -10.18 1.89 8.93
C GLY A 275 -8.85 2.67 8.89
N LEU A 276 -7.93 2.43 9.85
CA LEU A 276 -6.64 3.13 9.92
C LEU A 276 -5.52 2.33 9.30
N PHE A 277 -4.72 2.99 8.48
CA PHE A 277 -3.48 2.43 7.94
C PHE A 277 -2.37 2.48 9.00
N VAL A 278 -1.72 1.33 9.23
CA VAL A 278 -0.49 1.22 10.04
C VAL A 278 0.59 0.59 9.17
N PRO A 279 1.76 1.22 9.01
CA PRO A 279 2.80 0.72 8.11
C PRO A 279 3.47 -0.55 8.65
N ILE A 280 3.90 -1.41 7.72
CA ILE A 280 4.78 -2.54 7.98
C ILE A 280 6.22 -2.13 7.73
N VAL A 281 7.13 -2.47 8.66
CA VAL A 281 8.57 -2.27 8.50
C VAL A 281 9.33 -3.59 8.61
N LYS A 282 10.34 -3.76 7.76
CA LYS A 282 11.34 -4.81 7.95
C LYS A 282 12.33 -4.35 9.01
N SER A 283 12.45 -5.12 10.06
CA SER A 283 13.45 -4.94 11.11
C SER A 283 14.66 -5.85 10.88
N ASN A 284 15.86 -5.32 11.02
CA ASN A 284 17.07 -6.09 11.28
C ASN A 284 17.28 -6.08 12.80
N LEU A 285 17.04 -7.23 13.41
CA LEU A 285 17.17 -7.42 14.86
C LEU A 285 18.20 -8.51 15.19
N ASP A 286 18.93 -9.03 14.21
CA ASP A 286 19.86 -10.15 14.45
C ASP A 286 21.17 -9.68 15.09
N ASP A 287 21.53 -8.42 14.88
CA ASP A 287 22.64 -7.76 15.54
C ASP A 287 22.10 -6.73 16.56
N PRO A 288 22.22 -7.00 17.87
CA PRO A 288 21.73 -6.09 18.90
C PRO A 288 22.52 -4.77 18.99
N THR A 289 23.67 -4.68 18.34
CA THR A 289 24.46 -3.45 18.23
C THR A 289 24.13 -2.64 16.96
N ASN A 290 23.41 -3.24 16.02
CA ASN A 290 23.11 -2.67 14.72
C ASN A 290 21.64 -2.92 14.31
N VAL A 291 20.72 -2.59 15.21
CA VAL A 291 19.29 -2.58 14.90
C VAL A 291 18.99 -1.51 13.85
N SER A 292 18.23 -1.89 12.83
CA SER A 292 17.75 -0.96 11.81
C SER A 292 16.36 -1.34 11.32
N PHE A 293 15.57 -0.34 10.97
CA PHE A 293 14.27 -0.49 10.34
C PHE A 293 14.32 0.00 8.89
N SER A 294 13.60 -0.70 8.01
CA SER A 294 13.45 -0.30 6.61
C SER A 294 11.99 -0.45 6.19
N TYR A 295 11.49 0.54 5.46
CA TYR A 295 10.14 0.53 4.90
C TYR A 295 10.19 0.09 3.44
N LYS A 296 9.27 -0.78 3.03
CA LYS A 296 9.05 -1.14 1.64
C LYS A 296 7.57 -1.03 1.32
N ALA A 297 7.24 -0.35 0.22
CA ALA A 297 5.86 -0.21 -0.23
C ALA A 297 5.18 -1.57 -0.51
N ASP A 298 5.93 -2.57 -0.98
CA ASP A 298 5.39 -3.91 -1.29
C ASP A 298 5.09 -4.74 -0.04
N ASP A 299 5.67 -4.38 1.10
CA ASP A 299 5.37 -5.07 2.36
C ASP A 299 3.93 -4.74 2.81
N GLN A 300 3.35 -3.65 2.31
CA GLN A 300 1.99 -3.20 2.64
C GLN A 300 0.94 -3.95 1.81
N LEU A 301 -0.13 -4.44 2.44
CA LEU A 301 -1.34 -4.92 1.78
C LEU A 301 -2.35 -3.80 1.49
N ILE A 302 -2.33 -2.75 2.29
CA ILE A 302 -3.27 -1.62 2.17
C ILE A 302 -2.62 -0.52 1.34
N ASN A 303 -3.29 -0.09 0.26
CA ASN A 303 -2.84 1.01 -0.60
C ASN A 303 -3.69 2.27 -0.38
N VAL A 304 -3.34 3.36 -1.08
CA VAL A 304 -4.04 4.65 -0.97
C VAL A 304 -5.52 4.56 -1.39
N ALA A 305 -5.86 3.73 -2.38
CA ALA A 305 -7.25 3.59 -2.81
C ALA A 305 -8.11 2.89 -1.74
N ASP A 306 -7.56 1.93 -1.00
CA ASP A 306 -8.25 1.31 0.13
C ASP A 306 -8.57 2.35 1.22
N GLN A 307 -7.62 3.23 1.54
CA GLN A 307 -7.80 4.34 2.48
C GLN A 307 -8.87 5.33 2.00
N LEU A 308 -8.85 5.72 0.72
CA LEU A 308 -9.87 6.57 0.13
C LEU A 308 -11.26 5.89 0.15
N ASN A 309 -11.35 4.59 -0.13
CA ASN A 309 -12.60 3.84 -0.04
C ASN A 309 -13.12 3.78 1.41
N ALA A 310 -12.26 3.56 2.39
CA ALA A 310 -12.63 3.60 3.80
C ALA A 310 -13.12 4.99 4.21
N ASN A 311 -12.40 6.06 3.83
CA ASN A 311 -12.77 7.44 4.10
C ASN A 311 -14.13 7.81 3.49
N TYR A 312 -14.39 7.43 2.24
CA TYR A 312 -15.68 7.66 1.58
C TYR A 312 -16.83 6.97 2.31
N ASN A 313 -16.64 5.73 2.77
CA ASN A 313 -17.67 4.93 3.46
C ASN A 313 -17.85 5.29 4.95
N LYS A 314 -16.90 6.02 5.55
CA LYS A 314 -16.96 6.40 6.97
C LYS A 314 -17.95 7.54 7.20
N VAL A 315 -19.20 7.20 7.53
CA VAL A 315 -20.24 8.19 7.86
C VAL A 315 -20.22 8.50 9.36
N VAL A 316 -19.78 9.70 9.71
CA VAL A 316 -19.75 10.22 11.08
C VAL A 316 -20.25 11.65 11.13
N GLU A 317 -20.88 12.06 12.23
CA GLU A 317 -21.29 13.45 12.43
C GLU A 317 -20.07 14.36 12.68
N HIS A 318 -19.14 13.89 13.50
CA HIS A 318 -17.93 14.61 13.88
C HIS A 318 -16.80 13.64 14.27
N CYS A 319 -15.56 14.13 14.26
CA CYS A 319 -14.36 13.39 14.62
C CYS A 319 -14.08 13.49 16.13
N GLY A 320 -14.98 12.91 16.92
CA GLY A 320 -14.83 12.77 18.37
C GLY A 320 -15.20 13.97 19.26
N SER A 321 -15.46 15.16 18.71
CA SER A 321 -15.97 16.32 19.49
C SER A 321 -16.76 17.31 18.63
N GLU A 322 -17.57 18.17 19.27
CA GLU A 322 -18.39 19.20 18.60
C GLU A 322 -17.58 20.28 17.85
N ASN A 323 -16.26 20.35 18.09
CA ASN A 323 -15.32 21.25 17.41
C ASN A 323 -14.39 20.51 16.43
N SER A 324 -14.67 19.24 16.14
CA SER A 324 -13.92 18.44 15.16
C SER A 324 -14.84 17.99 14.03
N PRO A 325 -15.05 18.83 12.99
CA PRO A 325 -15.92 18.47 11.88
C PRO A 325 -15.50 17.19 11.16
N ALA A 326 -16.48 16.49 10.58
CA ALA A 326 -16.27 15.18 9.97
C ALA A 326 -15.21 15.13 8.85
N TYR A 327 -14.94 16.23 8.14
CA TYR A 327 -13.91 16.27 7.09
C TYR A 327 -12.49 16.02 7.61
N LYS A 328 -12.27 16.11 8.93
CA LYS A 328 -10.97 15.86 9.55
C LYS A 328 -10.57 14.38 9.57
N CYS A 329 -11.54 13.47 9.49
CA CYS A 329 -11.33 12.03 9.65
C CYS A 329 -12.20 11.15 8.75
N SER A 330 -12.98 11.75 7.84
CA SER A 330 -13.89 11.05 6.92
C SER A 330 -14.09 11.84 5.63
N GLY A 331 -14.64 11.15 4.63
CA GLY A 331 -14.93 11.69 3.31
C GLY A 331 -13.68 12.03 2.48
N ILE A 332 -13.92 12.54 1.28
CA ILE A 332 -12.89 12.82 0.28
C ILE A 332 -12.91 14.31 -0.04
N MET A 333 -11.86 15.02 0.36
CA MET A 333 -11.63 16.40 -0.05
C MET A 333 -10.85 16.41 -1.35
N PHE A 334 -11.47 16.80 -2.45
CA PHE A 334 -10.82 16.75 -3.76
C PHE A 334 -11.06 18.03 -4.56
N ARG A 335 -10.12 18.31 -5.46
CA ARG A 335 -10.21 19.42 -6.39
C ARG A 335 -10.04 18.93 -7.81
N ILE A 336 -11.11 19.08 -8.59
CA ILE A 336 -11.10 18.78 -10.02
C ILE A 336 -10.59 19.99 -10.82
N ILE A 337 -9.53 19.81 -11.60
CA ILE A 337 -8.81 20.92 -12.23
C ILE A 337 -8.29 20.51 -13.61
N ARG A 338 -8.07 21.49 -14.50
CA ARG A 338 -7.39 21.26 -15.77
C ARG A 338 -5.89 21.50 -15.61
N PRO A 339 -5.05 20.86 -16.43
CA PRO A 339 -3.62 21.16 -16.45
C PRO A 339 -3.37 22.66 -16.60
N ASN A 340 -2.58 23.24 -15.70
CA ASN A 340 -2.15 24.62 -15.80
C ASN A 340 -0.89 24.68 -16.66
N ILE A 341 -0.97 25.33 -17.83
CA ILE A 341 0.19 25.44 -18.73
C ILE A 341 1.29 26.38 -18.21
N ASN A 342 0.98 27.25 -17.23
CA ASN A 342 1.85 28.31 -16.75
C ASN A 342 2.24 28.18 -15.26
N GLY A 343 1.99 27.02 -14.64
CA GLY A 343 2.27 26.76 -13.23
C GLY A 343 1.95 25.33 -12.83
N HIS A 344 2.10 25.00 -11.55
CA HIS A 344 1.82 23.66 -11.07
C HIS A 344 0.32 23.44 -10.90
N VAL A 345 -0.13 22.18 -10.97
CA VAL A 345 -1.56 21.85 -10.78
C VAL A 345 -2.07 22.19 -9.38
N TRP A 346 -1.19 22.17 -8.38
CA TRP A 346 -1.48 22.54 -6.99
C TRP A 346 -1.37 24.05 -6.73
N ASP A 347 -0.95 24.86 -7.72
CA ASP A 347 -0.97 26.31 -7.58
C ASP A 347 -2.41 26.84 -7.60
N PRO A 348 -2.75 27.83 -6.75
CA PRO A 348 -4.03 28.50 -6.84
C PRO A 348 -4.21 29.22 -8.19
N ASN A 349 -5.45 29.29 -8.68
CA ASN A 349 -5.75 30.05 -9.90
C ASN A 349 -5.48 31.55 -9.65
N PRO A 350 -5.03 32.35 -10.63
CA PRO A 350 -4.92 33.80 -10.52
C PRO A 350 -6.12 34.54 -9.89
N LEU A 351 -7.36 34.04 -10.03
CA LEU A 351 -8.54 34.61 -9.33
C LEU A 351 -8.53 34.41 -7.80
N ALA A 352 -7.73 33.48 -7.31
CA ALA A 352 -7.43 33.29 -5.89
C ALA A 352 -6.31 34.22 -5.38
N ASN A 353 -5.57 34.90 -6.28
CA ASN A 353 -4.61 35.93 -5.89
C ASN A 353 -5.37 37.08 -5.22
N GLY A 354 -5.08 37.27 -3.92
CA GLY A 354 -5.71 38.29 -3.09
C GLY A 354 -6.92 37.83 -2.27
N LYS A 355 -7.39 36.58 -2.41
CA LYS A 355 -8.53 36.07 -1.62
C LYS A 355 -8.12 35.19 -0.43
N ASN A 356 -7.03 34.41 -0.52
CA ASN A 356 -6.60 33.44 0.50
C ASN A 356 -7.55 32.23 0.71
N GLY A 357 -8.27 31.80 -0.34
CA GLY A 357 -9.09 30.58 -0.29
C GLY A 357 -9.12 29.82 -1.62
N ILE A 358 -9.26 28.50 -1.53
CA ILE A 358 -9.19 27.55 -2.65
C ILE A 358 -10.43 26.66 -2.60
N SER A 359 -11.17 26.66 -3.70
CA SER A 359 -12.39 25.85 -3.86
C SER A 359 -12.08 24.37 -4.09
N PHE A 360 -12.74 23.52 -3.31
CA PHE A 360 -12.73 22.06 -3.34
C PHE A 360 -14.16 21.54 -3.31
N SER A 361 -14.33 20.26 -3.62
CA SER A 361 -15.55 19.51 -3.39
C SER A 361 -15.31 18.45 -2.32
N TYR A 362 -16.40 17.96 -1.71
CA TYR A 362 -16.36 16.94 -0.67
C TYR A 362 -17.29 15.77 -1.02
N LEU A 363 -16.80 14.53 -0.93
CA LEU A 363 -17.62 13.31 -1.12
C LEU A 363 -17.66 12.47 0.14
N ARG A 364 -18.81 11.87 0.39
CA ARG A 364 -19.00 10.83 1.40
C ARG A 364 -20.23 10.00 1.02
N LYS A 365 -20.32 8.76 1.50
CA LYS A 365 -21.38 7.81 1.12
C LYS A 365 -22.81 8.33 1.32
N ASP A 366 -23.01 9.21 2.29
CA ASP A 366 -24.30 9.82 2.64
C ASP A 366 -24.56 11.19 1.98
N ILE A 367 -23.71 11.66 1.07
CA ILE A 367 -23.89 12.94 0.36
C ILE A 367 -24.35 12.67 -1.07
N HIS A 368 -25.54 13.14 -1.43
CA HIS A 368 -26.18 12.86 -2.72
C HIS A 368 -25.67 13.76 -3.87
N VAL A 369 -24.39 13.67 -4.21
CA VAL A 369 -23.82 14.33 -5.39
C VAL A 369 -24.30 13.63 -6.66
N ASN A 370 -24.55 14.34 -7.76
CA ASN A 370 -24.80 13.72 -9.07
C ASN A 370 -23.96 14.30 -10.22
N LYS A 371 -23.13 15.30 -9.92
CA LYS A 371 -22.12 15.84 -10.84
C LYS A 371 -21.03 16.61 -10.09
N PHE A 372 -19.87 16.75 -10.70
CA PHE A 372 -18.80 17.59 -10.18
C PHE A 372 -18.93 19.06 -10.61
N MET A 373 -18.29 19.92 -9.81
CA MET A 373 -18.04 21.31 -10.18
C MET A 373 -17.20 21.37 -11.47
N ASN A 374 -17.70 22.04 -12.51
CA ASN A 374 -17.09 22.12 -13.84
C ASN A 374 -17.09 20.79 -14.62
N PRO A 375 -18.25 20.34 -15.13
CA PRO A 375 -18.33 19.14 -15.97
C PRO A 375 -17.40 19.27 -17.20
N GLY A 376 -16.71 18.18 -17.55
CA GLY A 376 -15.70 18.17 -18.63
C GLY A 376 -14.26 18.40 -18.17
N ARG A 377 -13.99 18.24 -16.87
CA ARG A 377 -12.64 18.01 -16.33
C ARG A 377 -12.54 16.54 -15.92
N ASN A 378 -11.36 15.94 -16.10
CA ASN A 378 -11.19 14.49 -15.98
C ASN A 378 -10.13 14.08 -14.96
N SER A 379 -9.48 15.03 -14.29
CA SER A 379 -8.39 14.80 -13.35
C SER A 379 -8.35 15.85 -12.25
N GLY A 380 -7.55 15.59 -11.22
CA GLY A 380 -7.29 16.53 -10.15
C GLY A 380 -6.46 15.93 -9.04
N TYR A 381 -6.62 16.44 -7.83
CA TYR A 381 -5.91 15.97 -6.65
C TYR A 381 -6.80 15.90 -5.41
N ILE A 382 -6.42 15.04 -4.47
CA ILE A 382 -7.10 14.74 -3.22
C ILE A 382 -6.22 15.19 -2.06
N TYR A 383 -6.84 15.78 -1.04
CA TYR A 383 -6.17 16.07 0.22
C TYR A 383 -6.50 15.05 1.30
N TYR A 384 -5.48 14.71 2.08
CA TYR A 384 -5.62 13.94 3.31
C TYR A 384 -6.62 14.60 4.26
N PRO A 385 -7.47 13.81 4.95
CA PRO A 385 -8.09 14.23 6.19
C PRO A 385 -7.02 14.64 7.22
N SER A 386 -7.23 15.73 7.95
CA SER A 386 -6.20 16.27 8.85
C SER A 386 -5.77 15.32 9.97
N GLU A 387 -6.65 14.45 10.46
CA GLU A 387 -6.31 13.46 11.50
C GLU A 387 -5.47 12.29 10.98
N THR A 388 -5.38 12.13 9.66
CA THR A 388 -4.58 11.10 8.98
C THR A 388 -3.44 11.69 8.17
N ASN A 389 -3.14 12.98 8.36
CA ASN A 389 -2.00 13.62 7.72
C ASN A 389 -0.69 12.95 8.14
N PRO A 390 0.24 12.68 7.20
CA PRO A 390 1.59 12.29 7.56
C PRO A 390 2.31 13.38 8.38
N ASP A 391 3.25 12.97 9.23
CA ASP A 391 4.02 13.90 10.04
C ASP A 391 4.75 14.97 9.19
N GLY A 392 4.71 16.21 9.67
CA GLY A 392 5.37 17.34 9.00
C GLY A 392 4.63 17.88 7.77
N ILE A 393 3.39 17.45 7.52
CA ILE A 393 2.45 17.98 6.51
C ILE A 393 1.47 18.97 7.15
N ASN A 394 1.08 20.01 6.42
CA ASN A 394 0.12 21.01 6.91
C ASN A 394 -1.34 20.54 6.74
N ASP A 395 -2.18 20.83 7.72
CA ASP A 395 -3.62 20.56 7.64
C ASP A 395 -4.35 21.32 6.53
N ALA A 396 -5.25 20.62 5.85
CA ALA A 396 -6.28 21.23 5.03
C ALA A 396 -7.31 21.95 5.92
N ARG A 397 -7.16 23.27 6.08
CA ARG A 397 -8.05 24.08 6.92
C ARG A 397 -9.27 24.57 6.13
N ILE A 398 -10.42 23.94 6.31
CA ILE A 398 -11.67 24.41 5.70
C ILE A 398 -12.16 25.68 6.41
N SER A 399 -12.48 26.71 5.63
CA SER A 399 -13.00 27.99 6.11
C SER A 399 -14.53 28.01 6.17
N CYS A 400 -15.16 27.52 5.11
CA CYS A 400 -16.61 27.42 5.00
C CYS A 400 -17.04 26.25 4.11
N SER A 401 -18.28 25.82 4.28
CA SER A 401 -18.95 24.79 3.50
C SER A 401 -20.25 25.33 2.90
N PHE A 402 -20.40 25.23 1.58
CA PHE A 402 -21.61 25.56 0.85
C PHE A 402 -22.35 24.26 0.49
N PRO A 403 -23.64 24.16 0.85
CA PRO A 403 -24.46 23.00 0.46
C PRO A 403 -24.64 22.84 -1.05
N THR A 404 -24.37 23.87 -1.85
CA THR A 404 -24.28 23.75 -3.30
C THR A 404 -23.03 24.46 -3.80
N VAL A 405 -22.84 24.63 -5.12
CA VAL A 405 -21.76 25.46 -5.64
C VAL A 405 -21.92 26.91 -5.14
N GLY A 406 -20.98 27.39 -4.33
CA GLY A 406 -21.01 28.67 -3.64
C GLY A 406 -20.59 29.88 -4.49
N TRP A 407 -20.01 29.65 -5.67
CA TRP A 407 -19.47 30.72 -6.53
C TRP A 407 -18.43 31.57 -5.79
N SER A 408 -17.53 30.91 -5.06
CA SER A 408 -16.47 31.51 -4.23
C SER A 408 -15.63 32.58 -4.96
N GLY A 409 -15.48 32.47 -6.28
CA GLY A 409 -14.83 33.47 -7.12
C GLY A 409 -15.49 34.86 -7.10
N SER A 410 -16.78 34.97 -6.75
CA SER A 410 -17.54 36.24 -6.64
C SER A 410 -17.65 36.78 -5.21
N ARG A 411 -17.05 36.09 -4.23
CA ARG A 411 -17.18 36.39 -2.79
C ARG A 411 -15.92 37.04 -2.22
N ILE A 412 -16.10 37.79 -1.13
CA ILE A 412 -14.98 38.35 -0.33
C ILE A 412 -14.49 37.33 0.72
N TYR A 413 -13.49 37.71 1.55
CA TYR A 413 -12.94 36.88 2.65
C TYR A 413 -12.60 35.44 2.25
N GLY A 414 -11.67 35.24 1.30
CA GLY A 414 -11.30 33.88 0.89
C GLY A 414 -12.33 33.15 0.06
N GLY A 415 -13.42 33.80 -0.34
CA GLY A 415 -14.51 33.13 -1.03
C GLY A 415 -15.60 32.62 -0.09
N CYS A 416 -15.48 32.86 1.22
CA CYS A 416 -16.47 32.47 2.22
C CYS A 416 -17.43 33.59 2.60
N GLY A 417 -17.06 34.85 2.38
CA GLY A 417 -17.92 35.99 2.72
C GLY A 417 -19.10 36.17 1.77
N GLN A 418 -19.75 37.32 1.89
CA GLN A 418 -20.84 37.71 1.01
C GLN A 418 -20.39 37.80 -0.46
N SER A 419 -21.29 37.42 -1.36
CA SER A 419 -21.17 37.65 -2.78
C SER A 419 -21.35 39.13 -3.10
N THR A 420 -20.63 39.60 -4.12
CA THR A 420 -20.74 40.98 -4.62
C THR A 420 -22.13 41.32 -5.16
N SER A 421 -22.92 40.33 -5.60
CA SER A 421 -24.29 40.57 -6.10
C SER A 421 -25.36 40.54 -5.00
N HIS A 422 -25.08 39.92 -3.85
CA HIS A 422 -26.01 39.83 -2.71
C HIS A 422 -25.34 40.16 -1.38
N PRO A 423 -24.75 41.37 -1.22
CA PRO A 423 -23.86 41.68 -0.11
C PRO A 423 -24.50 41.65 1.29
N LEU A 424 -25.83 41.75 1.38
CA LEU A 424 -26.57 41.78 2.65
C LEU A 424 -27.19 40.42 3.04
N ASN A 425 -27.39 39.51 2.07
CA ASN A 425 -28.16 38.28 2.27
C ASN A 425 -27.31 37.00 2.08
N SER A 426 -26.07 37.14 1.64
CA SER A 426 -25.15 36.02 1.39
C SER A 426 -23.95 35.98 2.35
N VAL A 427 -23.98 36.77 3.43
CA VAL A 427 -23.02 36.67 4.55
C VAL A 427 -23.11 35.28 5.20
N ASP A 428 -22.11 34.89 6.00
CA ASP A 428 -22.05 33.60 6.69
C ASP A 428 -23.39 33.20 7.33
N CYS A 429 -23.81 31.94 7.20
CA CYS A 429 -25.13 31.49 7.65
C CYS A 429 -25.38 31.80 9.14
N GLN A 430 -24.39 31.55 9.98
CA GLN A 430 -24.48 31.78 11.42
C GLN A 430 -24.63 33.27 11.78
N GLN A 431 -24.14 34.19 10.94
CA GLN A 431 -24.34 35.63 11.14
C GLN A 431 -25.78 36.07 10.82
N GLN A 432 -26.52 35.26 10.07
CA GLN A 432 -27.92 35.48 9.73
C GLN A 432 -28.89 34.72 10.64
N GLY A 433 -28.38 33.99 11.64
CA GLY A 433 -29.19 33.11 12.49
C GLY A 433 -29.65 31.83 11.78
N ILE A 434 -28.97 31.41 10.71
CA ILE A 434 -29.22 30.16 10.00
C ILE A 434 -28.23 29.11 10.52
N TYR A 435 -28.74 28.11 11.24
CA TYR A 435 -27.93 27.06 11.85
C TYR A 435 -28.27 25.66 11.33
N THR A 436 -29.48 25.46 10.82
CA THR A 436 -29.97 24.15 10.39
C THR A 436 -30.10 24.03 8.87
N ALA A 437 -30.13 22.78 8.41
CA ALA A 437 -30.36 22.47 7.01
C ALA A 437 -31.70 23.00 6.47
N ASP A 438 -32.78 22.91 7.25
CA ASP A 438 -34.10 23.43 6.88
C ASP A 438 -34.12 24.96 6.76
N GLU A 439 -33.46 25.67 7.68
CA GLU A 439 -33.32 27.13 7.61
C GLU A 439 -32.51 27.55 6.38
N TRP A 440 -31.40 26.85 6.10
CA TRP A 440 -30.63 27.10 4.89
C TRP A 440 -31.46 26.85 3.62
N TYR A 441 -32.22 25.75 3.58
CA TYR A 441 -33.03 25.41 2.43
C TYR A 441 -34.14 26.44 2.18
N LYS A 442 -34.79 26.96 3.23
CA LYS A 442 -35.74 28.07 3.13
C LYS A 442 -35.08 29.35 2.59
N HIS A 443 -33.86 29.66 3.05
CA HIS A 443 -33.07 30.79 2.55
C HIS A 443 -32.65 30.63 1.08
N PHE A 444 -32.31 29.41 0.67
CA PHE A 444 -31.90 29.10 -0.70
C PHE A 444 -33.09 29.04 -1.66
N ASN A 445 -34.21 28.45 -1.24
CA ASN A 445 -35.36 28.15 -2.08
C ASN A 445 -36.42 29.27 -2.13
N VAL A 446 -36.03 30.51 -2.39
CA VAL A 446 -36.95 31.66 -2.42
C VAL A 446 -37.90 31.62 -3.64
N ALA A 447 -39.21 31.71 -3.42
CA ALA A 447 -40.26 31.44 -4.44
C ALA A 447 -40.28 32.38 -5.66
N ASN A 448 -39.58 33.52 -5.64
CA ASN A 448 -39.57 34.51 -6.73
C ASN A 448 -38.14 34.92 -7.19
N MET A 449 -37.13 34.13 -6.84
CA MET A 449 -35.75 34.37 -7.23
C MET A 449 -35.38 33.60 -8.51
N VAL A 450 -34.72 34.30 -9.45
CA VAL A 450 -34.12 33.71 -10.64
C VAL A 450 -33.21 32.56 -10.24
N TRP A 451 -33.31 31.43 -10.92
CA TRP A 451 -32.59 30.21 -10.52
C TRP A 451 -31.08 30.42 -10.37
N ALA A 452 -30.46 31.17 -11.29
CA ALA A 452 -29.03 31.46 -11.25
C ALA A 452 -28.62 32.36 -10.06
N ASP A 453 -29.50 33.25 -9.59
CA ASP A 453 -29.20 34.16 -8.48
C ASP A 453 -29.17 33.46 -7.12
N ARG A 454 -29.74 32.24 -7.04
CA ARG A 454 -29.73 31.44 -5.80
C ARG A 454 -28.32 31.07 -5.35
N PHE A 455 -27.41 30.82 -6.29
CA PHE A 455 -26.04 30.41 -6.00
C PHE A 455 -25.19 31.52 -5.35
N PRO A 456 -25.15 32.76 -5.88
CA PRO A 456 -24.51 33.86 -5.18
C PRO A 456 -25.33 34.39 -3.98
N HIS A 457 -26.65 34.17 -3.92
CA HIS A 457 -27.49 34.55 -2.77
C HIS A 457 -27.32 33.65 -1.53
N GLN A 458 -27.00 32.36 -1.71
CA GLN A 458 -26.87 31.41 -0.60
C GLN A 458 -25.82 31.88 0.42
N CYS A 459 -26.00 31.50 1.69
CA CYS A 459 -24.97 31.61 2.70
C CYS A 459 -24.11 30.33 2.75
N GLY A 460 -22.85 30.47 3.15
CA GLY A 460 -21.97 29.34 3.49
C GLY A 460 -21.94 29.13 4.99
N PHE A 461 -21.90 27.87 5.43
CA PHE A 461 -21.69 27.54 6.83
C PHE A 461 -20.23 27.81 7.19
N ASN A 462 -20.00 28.64 8.21
CA ASN A 462 -18.66 28.87 8.74
C ASN A 462 -18.20 27.65 9.55
N VAL A 463 -17.05 27.08 9.21
CA VAL A 463 -16.47 25.90 9.87
C VAL A 463 -15.05 26.14 10.39
N SER A 464 -14.59 27.39 10.40
CA SER A 464 -13.24 27.78 10.83
C SER A 464 -13.16 28.36 12.23
N ASN A 465 -14.27 28.86 12.77
CA ASN A 465 -14.29 29.60 14.03
C ASN A 465 -14.76 28.74 15.22
N SER A 466 -14.01 28.74 16.31
CA SER A 466 -14.27 27.98 17.54
C SER A 466 -15.42 28.53 18.42
N GLY A 467 -16.04 29.63 18.02
CA GLY A 467 -17.21 30.21 18.71
C GLY A 467 -18.57 29.63 18.30
N TYR A 468 -18.60 28.79 17.25
CA TYR A 468 -19.79 28.08 16.78
C TYR A 468 -19.44 26.60 16.70
N HIS A 469 -20.38 25.70 17.03
CA HIS A 469 -20.18 24.24 16.98
C HIS A 469 -19.84 23.83 15.55
N SER A 470 -18.55 23.89 15.19
CA SER A 470 -18.10 23.84 13.79
C SER A 470 -18.40 22.49 13.15
N ALA A 471 -18.45 21.43 13.96
CA ALA A 471 -18.83 20.12 13.51
C ALA A 471 -20.31 20.03 13.15
N ASP A 472 -21.20 20.59 13.97
CA ASP A 472 -22.62 20.70 13.63
C ASP A 472 -22.80 21.56 12.37
N ALA A 473 -22.16 22.73 12.28
CA ALA A 473 -22.24 23.58 11.08
C ALA A 473 -21.87 22.83 9.78
N PHE A 474 -20.80 22.03 9.81
CA PHE A 474 -20.41 21.20 8.67
C PHE A 474 -21.44 20.10 8.39
N PHE A 475 -21.94 19.42 9.42
CA PHE A 475 -22.95 18.38 9.29
C PHE A 475 -24.29 18.91 8.75
N GLN A 476 -24.71 20.09 9.20
CA GLN A 476 -25.89 20.79 8.70
C GLN A 476 -25.70 21.17 7.22
N SER A 477 -24.48 21.51 6.79
CA SER A 477 -24.20 21.75 5.37
C SER A 477 -24.40 20.49 4.51
N ILE A 478 -24.06 19.31 5.03
CA ILE A 478 -24.29 18.02 4.36
C ILE A 478 -25.80 17.73 4.27
N LYS A 479 -26.53 17.87 5.37
CA LYS A 479 -27.99 17.71 5.39
C LYS A 479 -28.67 18.67 4.42
N ALA A 480 -28.24 19.93 4.39
CA ALA A 480 -28.77 20.95 3.49
C ALA A 480 -28.56 20.58 2.02
N HIS A 481 -27.40 19.99 1.67
CA HIS A 481 -27.13 19.49 0.33
C HIS A 481 -28.13 18.39 -0.04
N ASN A 482 -28.34 17.42 0.85
CA ASN A 482 -29.26 16.32 0.61
C ASN A 482 -30.72 16.77 0.46
N ILE A 483 -31.18 17.74 1.27
CA ILE A 483 -32.52 18.36 1.10
C ILE A 483 -32.62 19.03 -0.28
N ALA A 484 -31.63 19.84 -0.66
CA ALA A 484 -31.63 20.50 -1.96
C ALA A 484 -31.63 19.49 -3.12
N MET A 485 -30.91 18.37 -2.97
CA MET A 485 -30.84 17.32 -3.97
C MET A 485 -32.13 16.53 -4.12
N HIS A 486 -32.81 16.23 -3.02
CA HIS A 486 -34.11 15.57 -3.02
C HIS A 486 -35.21 16.49 -3.61
N ASP A 487 -35.32 17.72 -3.12
CA ASP A 487 -36.45 18.58 -3.46
C ASP A 487 -36.30 19.33 -4.79
N LEU A 488 -35.06 19.56 -5.24
CA LEU A 488 -34.74 20.31 -6.45
C LEU A 488 -34.09 19.43 -7.53
N GLU A 489 -34.32 18.11 -7.45
CA GLU A 489 -33.80 17.13 -8.40
C GLU A 489 -34.10 17.54 -9.85
N GLY A 490 -33.14 17.32 -10.75
CA GLY A 490 -33.25 17.70 -12.16
C GLY A 490 -32.96 19.18 -12.46
N LYS A 491 -32.82 20.05 -11.46
CA LYS A 491 -32.38 21.44 -11.68
C LYS A 491 -30.85 21.53 -11.68
N GLY A 492 -30.27 21.60 -12.87
CA GLY A 492 -28.86 21.31 -13.20
C GLY A 492 -27.71 22.06 -12.51
N SER A 493 -27.86 22.66 -11.33
CA SER A 493 -26.76 23.30 -10.57
C SER A 493 -26.70 22.96 -9.07
N VAL A 494 -27.71 22.27 -8.50
CA VAL A 494 -27.65 21.78 -7.09
C VAL A 494 -26.81 20.51 -6.91
N GLY A 495 -26.49 19.83 -8.02
CA GLY A 495 -25.84 18.51 -8.09
C GLY A 495 -24.45 18.35 -7.48
N SER A 496 -23.85 19.41 -6.92
CA SER A 496 -22.49 19.43 -6.37
C SER A 496 -22.41 20.37 -5.16
N ASN A 497 -21.48 20.10 -4.26
CA ASN A 497 -21.16 20.96 -3.11
C ASN A 497 -19.83 21.70 -3.30
N GLU A 498 -19.58 22.70 -2.47
CA GLU A 498 -18.32 23.44 -2.46
C GLU A 498 -17.82 23.65 -1.03
N ILE A 499 -16.59 23.22 -0.75
CA ILE A 499 -15.85 23.59 0.45
C ILE A 499 -14.72 24.54 0.07
N VAL A 500 -14.42 25.51 0.92
CA VAL A 500 -13.34 26.47 0.67
C VAL A 500 -12.23 26.21 1.67
N ILE A 501 -11.08 25.77 1.18
CA ILE A 501 -9.87 25.56 1.98
C ILE A 501 -9.11 26.88 2.07
N LYS A 502 -8.68 27.26 3.27
CA LYS A 502 -7.80 28.42 3.49
C LYS A 502 -6.50 28.18 2.73
N ALA A 503 -6.08 29.15 1.93
CA ALA A 503 -4.79 29.07 1.27
C ALA A 503 -3.69 28.89 2.35
N PRO A 504 -2.83 27.87 2.21
CA PRO A 504 -1.85 27.58 3.25
C PRO A 504 -0.81 28.70 3.34
N GLU A 505 -0.20 28.90 4.51
CA GLU A 505 0.76 30.00 4.80
C GLU A 505 2.02 29.96 3.92
N ILE A 506 2.20 28.88 3.17
CA ILE A 506 3.23 28.63 2.16
C ILE A 506 2.87 29.21 0.77
N PHE A 507 2.04 30.25 0.75
CA PHE A 507 1.58 30.92 -0.47
C PHE A 507 2.28 32.27 -0.63
N GLN A 508 2.98 32.47 -1.75
CA GLN A 508 3.60 33.75 -2.08
C GLN A 508 3.42 34.04 -3.58
N ASN A 509 2.88 35.23 -3.90
CA ASN A 509 2.71 35.72 -5.28
C ASN A 509 1.99 34.75 -6.24
N GLY A 510 0.97 34.03 -5.77
CA GLY A 510 0.20 33.12 -6.63
C GLY A 510 0.80 31.73 -6.80
N LYS A 511 1.84 31.38 -6.02
CA LYS A 511 2.49 30.07 -6.07
C LYS A 511 2.61 29.46 -4.68
N ILE A 512 2.56 28.14 -4.64
CA ILE A 512 2.94 27.38 -3.45
C ILE A 512 4.47 27.28 -3.40
N ILE A 513 5.10 27.80 -2.35
CA ILE A 513 6.57 27.83 -2.21
C ILE A 513 7.15 26.62 -1.47
N GLN A 514 6.32 25.84 -0.78
CA GLN A 514 6.70 24.59 -0.10
C GLN A 514 5.72 23.46 -0.45
N PRO A 515 5.66 23.04 -1.72
CA PRO A 515 4.72 22.02 -2.18
C PRO A 515 4.81 20.70 -1.41
N ASP A 516 5.99 20.37 -0.87
CA ASP A 516 6.25 19.19 -0.04
C ASP A 516 5.52 19.18 1.31
N LYS A 517 4.90 20.30 1.69
CA LYS A 517 4.08 20.50 2.90
C LYS A 517 2.58 20.47 2.62
N LEU A 518 2.16 20.34 1.37
CA LEU A 518 0.74 20.21 1.03
C LEU A 518 0.22 18.84 1.51
N PRO A 519 -1.04 18.77 1.99
CA PRO A 519 -1.67 17.51 2.37
C PRO A 519 -2.12 16.70 1.16
N LEU A 520 -1.28 16.57 0.13
CA LEU A 520 -1.58 15.80 -1.08
C LEU A 520 -1.55 14.30 -0.82
N GLU A 521 -2.72 13.66 -0.86
CA GLU A 521 -2.89 12.21 -0.69
C GLU A 521 -2.75 11.47 -2.02
N ALA A 522 -3.41 11.97 -3.07
CA ALA A 522 -3.36 11.36 -4.40
C ALA A 522 -3.63 12.37 -5.51
N PHE A 523 -3.07 12.12 -6.69
CA PHE A 523 -3.64 12.61 -7.96
C PHE A 523 -4.71 11.63 -8.40
N PHE A 524 -5.80 12.12 -8.99
CA PHE A 524 -6.87 11.25 -9.46
C PHE A 524 -7.24 11.50 -10.92
N TYR A 525 -7.83 10.49 -11.54
CA TYR A 525 -8.43 10.59 -12.87
C TYR A 525 -9.77 9.85 -12.96
N LEU A 526 -10.59 10.26 -13.95
CA LEU A 526 -11.93 9.72 -14.21
C LEU A 526 -12.01 8.92 -15.52
N ASN A 527 -11.07 9.14 -16.44
CA ASN A 527 -11.06 8.48 -17.76
C ASN A 527 -9.64 8.50 -18.37
N PRO A 528 -9.42 7.84 -19.52
CA PRO A 528 -8.07 7.77 -20.12
C PRO A 528 -7.43 9.12 -20.44
N GLN A 529 -8.20 10.16 -20.76
CA GLN A 529 -7.64 11.51 -20.95
C GLN A 529 -7.13 12.07 -19.61
N GLY A 530 -7.93 11.93 -18.55
CA GLY A 530 -7.54 12.35 -17.20
C GLY A 530 -6.32 11.60 -16.66
N LEU A 531 -6.11 10.34 -17.06
CA LEU A 531 -4.94 9.58 -16.66
C LEU A 531 -3.65 10.24 -17.18
N THR A 532 -3.61 10.65 -18.45
CA THR A 532 -2.46 11.36 -19.02
C THR A 532 -2.18 12.66 -18.24
N GLU A 533 -3.22 13.37 -17.82
CA GLU A 533 -3.09 14.58 -17.00
C GLU A 533 -2.52 14.25 -15.60
N ALA A 534 -3.08 13.23 -14.92
CA ALA A 534 -2.62 12.80 -13.60
C ALA A 534 -1.16 12.29 -13.60
N GLN A 535 -0.75 11.60 -14.67
CA GLN A 535 0.64 11.20 -14.90
C GLN A 535 1.57 12.41 -15.01
N ALA A 536 1.17 13.42 -15.78
CA ALA A 536 1.93 14.67 -15.84
C ALA A 536 2.02 15.36 -14.48
N TYR A 537 0.95 15.35 -13.67
CA TYR A 537 0.96 15.91 -12.32
C TYR A 537 1.93 15.18 -11.39
N GLN A 538 1.93 13.84 -11.41
CA GLN A 538 2.86 13.04 -10.61
C GLN A 538 4.32 13.33 -10.96
N GLN A 539 4.64 13.41 -12.27
CA GLN A 539 5.99 13.74 -12.72
C GLN A 539 6.40 15.16 -12.32
N ASP A 540 5.52 16.13 -12.51
CA ASP A 540 5.78 17.52 -12.14
C ASP A 540 6.05 17.65 -10.63
N TYR A 541 5.21 17.01 -9.81
CA TYR A 541 5.37 17.02 -8.35
C TYR A 541 6.67 16.34 -7.91
N PHE A 542 6.99 15.19 -8.50
CA PHE A 542 8.24 14.49 -8.21
C PHE A 542 9.47 15.29 -8.63
N LYS A 543 9.48 15.92 -9.81
CA LYS A 543 10.57 16.80 -10.25
C LYS A 543 10.74 18.02 -9.35
N THR A 544 9.63 18.54 -8.81
CA THR A 544 9.64 19.73 -7.95
C THR A 544 10.09 19.43 -6.53
N THR A 545 9.68 18.29 -5.98
CA THR A 545 9.80 18.01 -4.53
C THR A 545 10.68 16.81 -4.20
N GLY A 546 10.96 15.95 -5.17
CA GLY A 546 11.51 14.62 -4.94
C GLY A 546 10.53 13.64 -4.29
N LYS A 547 9.28 14.02 -4.00
CA LYS A 547 8.25 13.16 -3.38
C LYS A 547 7.30 12.59 -4.42
N ILE A 548 6.86 11.35 -4.22
CA ILE A 548 5.86 10.69 -5.07
C ILE A 548 4.49 10.85 -4.43
N VAL A 549 3.51 11.33 -5.21
CA VAL A 549 2.08 11.29 -4.87
C VAL A 549 1.42 10.26 -5.78
N PRO A 550 0.72 9.25 -5.25
CA PRO A 550 0.16 8.17 -6.05
C PRO A 550 -0.98 8.67 -6.95
N ILE A 551 -1.15 8.01 -8.08
CA ILE A 551 -2.28 8.20 -9.00
C ILE A 551 -3.36 7.16 -8.68
N VAL A 552 -4.61 7.58 -8.56
CA VAL A 552 -5.76 6.71 -8.35
C VAL A 552 -6.84 6.93 -9.40
N TYR A 553 -7.51 5.86 -9.80
CA TYR A 553 -8.76 5.95 -10.54
C TYR A 553 -9.91 6.22 -9.58
N MET A 554 -10.76 7.20 -9.87
CA MET A 554 -11.99 7.48 -9.13
C MET A 554 -13.19 7.12 -10.02
N ASN A 555 -13.90 6.05 -9.68
CA ASN A 555 -15.11 5.67 -10.40
C ASN A 555 -16.31 6.50 -9.92
N VAL A 556 -16.95 7.18 -10.86
CA VAL A 556 -18.12 8.04 -10.65
C VAL A 556 -19.27 7.70 -11.59
N GLY A 557 -19.25 6.47 -12.15
CA GLY A 557 -20.33 5.97 -13.03
C GLY A 557 -21.67 5.86 -12.29
N ASP A 558 -21.61 5.67 -10.98
CA ASP A 558 -22.72 5.77 -10.05
C ASP A 558 -22.28 6.62 -8.85
N PHE A 559 -22.80 7.85 -8.74
CA PHE A 559 -22.43 8.74 -7.64
C PHE A 559 -22.95 8.27 -6.27
N SER A 560 -23.91 7.34 -6.22
CA SER A 560 -24.32 6.68 -4.98
C SER A 560 -23.31 5.64 -4.49
N ASN A 561 -22.36 5.26 -5.36
CA ASN A 561 -21.33 4.28 -5.07
C ASN A 561 -19.99 4.64 -5.72
N VAL A 562 -19.43 5.79 -5.31
CA VAL A 562 -18.07 6.19 -5.71
C VAL A 562 -17.06 5.25 -5.06
N TYR A 563 -16.07 4.81 -5.83
CA TYR A 563 -14.97 4.00 -5.31
C TYR A 563 -13.66 4.32 -6.04
N PHE A 564 -12.56 3.94 -5.40
CA PHE A 564 -11.20 4.22 -5.85
C PHE A 564 -10.46 2.91 -6.14
N ASN A 565 -9.62 2.94 -7.18
CA ASN A 565 -8.69 1.84 -7.47
C ASN A 565 -7.28 2.40 -7.65
N TYR A 566 -6.30 1.65 -7.15
CA TYR A 566 -4.88 1.88 -7.39
C TYR A 566 -4.38 0.88 -8.42
N PHE A 567 -3.72 1.38 -9.47
CA PHE A 567 -3.04 0.55 -10.45
C PHE A 567 -1.57 0.98 -10.54
N THR A 568 -0.65 0.03 -10.38
CA THR A 568 0.80 0.28 -10.54
C THR A 568 1.11 0.82 -11.94
N ALA A 569 0.36 0.34 -12.94
CA ALA A 569 0.48 0.79 -14.33
C ALA A 569 0.18 2.29 -14.52
N ASP A 570 -0.62 2.90 -13.65
CA ASP A 570 -0.98 4.31 -13.77
C ASP A 570 0.18 5.21 -13.33
N GLN A 571 1.01 4.74 -12.40
CA GLN A 571 2.17 5.46 -11.88
C GLN A 571 3.22 5.60 -12.97
N VAL A 572 3.93 6.73 -13.03
CA VAL A 572 4.98 7.01 -14.02
C VAL A 572 6.35 7.22 -13.38
N VAL A 573 6.40 7.52 -12.08
CA VAL A 573 7.67 7.56 -11.34
C VAL A 573 7.97 6.16 -10.82
N ASN A 574 9.17 5.63 -11.11
CA ASN A 574 9.63 4.28 -10.72
C ASN A 574 8.81 3.09 -11.27
N ARG A 575 7.90 3.32 -12.23
CA ARG A 575 6.98 2.32 -12.81
C ARG A 575 7.65 0.96 -13.07
N GLY A 576 8.77 0.93 -13.79
CA GLY A 576 9.41 -0.34 -14.16
C GLY A 576 9.96 -1.12 -12.96
N ALA A 577 10.46 -0.44 -11.94
CA ALA A 577 10.89 -1.08 -10.70
C ALA A 577 9.71 -1.66 -9.94
N ASP A 578 8.60 -0.92 -9.87
CA ASP A 578 7.38 -1.35 -9.17
C ASP A 578 6.71 -2.51 -9.90
N ILE A 579 6.71 -2.52 -11.23
CA ILE A 579 6.24 -3.66 -12.03
C ILE A 579 7.11 -4.91 -11.81
N ALA A 580 8.45 -4.80 -11.82
CA ALA A 580 9.30 -5.97 -11.54
C ALA A 580 9.04 -6.56 -10.14
N LYS A 581 8.80 -5.71 -9.14
CA LYS A 581 8.42 -6.14 -7.79
C LYS A 581 7.02 -6.79 -7.77
N GLU A 582 6.05 -6.19 -8.45
CA GLU A 582 4.68 -6.73 -8.56
C GLU A 582 4.68 -8.11 -9.20
N LEU A 583 5.41 -8.29 -10.31
CA LEU A 583 5.58 -9.59 -10.96
C LEU A 583 6.22 -10.63 -10.03
N THR A 584 7.22 -10.24 -9.24
CA THR A 584 7.83 -11.11 -8.22
C THR A 584 6.84 -11.44 -7.10
N SER A 585 6.04 -10.48 -6.64
CA SER A 585 5.00 -10.68 -5.63
C SER A 585 3.92 -11.64 -6.13
N ASN A 586 3.39 -11.41 -7.34
CA ASN A 586 2.39 -12.25 -7.99
C ASN A 586 2.88 -13.69 -8.15
N TYR A 587 4.13 -13.88 -8.58
CA TYR A 587 4.75 -15.20 -8.66
C TYR A 587 4.79 -15.91 -7.30
N ASN A 588 5.14 -15.20 -6.22
CA ASN A 588 5.24 -15.76 -4.87
C ASN A 588 3.87 -15.99 -4.18
N LYS A 589 2.80 -15.34 -4.65
CA LYS A 589 1.49 -15.31 -3.99
C LYS A 589 0.64 -16.55 -4.35
N ILE A 590 0.42 -17.44 -3.37
CA ILE A 590 -0.36 -18.67 -3.51
C ILE A 590 -1.70 -18.50 -2.78
N ILE A 591 -2.63 -17.77 -3.38
CA ILE A 591 -4.01 -17.62 -2.87
C ILE A 591 -5.03 -17.92 -3.96
N ASP A 592 -6.28 -18.13 -3.55
CA ASP A 592 -7.45 -18.04 -4.42
C ASP A 592 -7.86 -16.57 -4.60
N CYS A 593 -8.32 -16.22 -5.80
CA CYS A 593 -8.73 -14.87 -6.19
C CYS A 593 -10.20 -14.55 -5.86
N GLY A 594 -10.90 -15.51 -5.24
CA GLY A 594 -12.19 -15.30 -4.58
C GLY A 594 -13.39 -15.61 -5.48
N GLY A 595 -14.12 -16.65 -5.13
CA GLY A 595 -15.37 -17.04 -5.78
C GLY A 595 -15.19 -18.02 -6.94
N GLU A 596 -16.30 -18.60 -7.38
CA GLU A 596 -16.38 -19.69 -8.36
C GLU A 596 -15.90 -19.30 -9.78
N TYR A 597 -15.84 -17.99 -10.08
CA TYR A 597 -15.51 -17.44 -11.40
C TYR A 597 -14.15 -16.73 -11.48
N ALA A 598 -13.33 -16.80 -10.43
CA ALA A 598 -12.05 -16.11 -10.34
C ALA A 598 -10.86 -17.09 -10.18
N PRO A 599 -10.47 -17.80 -11.24
CA PRO A 599 -9.25 -18.61 -11.23
C PRO A 599 -8.02 -17.83 -10.78
N ALA A 600 -7.01 -18.53 -10.24
CA ALA A 600 -5.81 -17.89 -9.70
C ALA A 600 -5.10 -16.92 -10.68
N PHE A 601 -5.11 -17.19 -12.00
CA PHE A 601 -4.53 -16.30 -13.02
C PHE A 601 -5.18 -14.91 -13.11
N THR A 602 -6.31 -14.69 -12.42
CA THR A 602 -6.99 -13.40 -12.40
C THR A 602 -6.42 -12.42 -11.37
N CYS A 603 -5.59 -12.88 -10.41
CA CYS A 603 -5.01 -12.02 -9.38
C CYS A 603 -3.63 -12.45 -8.83
N THR A 604 -3.18 -13.68 -9.08
CA THR A 604 -1.83 -14.16 -8.71
C THR A 604 -1.18 -14.93 -9.84
N GLY A 605 0.10 -15.27 -9.66
CA GLY A 605 0.95 -15.80 -10.71
C GLY A 605 1.12 -14.82 -11.88
N ASN A 606 1.96 -15.18 -12.83
CA ASN A 606 2.18 -14.37 -14.03
C ASN A 606 1.76 -15.16 -15.27
N THR A 607 0.93 -14.54 -16.11
CA THR A 607 0.58 -15.06 -17.43
C THR A 607 1.60 -14.53 -18.44
N ILE A 608 2.52 -15.39 -18.87
CA ILE A 608 3.66 -15.03 -19.71
C ILE A 608 3.62 -15.74 -21.05
N ARG A 609 4.22 -15.12 -22.07
CA ARG A 609 4.44 -15.74 -23.38
C ARG A 609 5.85 -15.46 -23.84
N PHE A 610 6.63 -16.52 -24.00
CA PHE A 610 7.92 -16.45 -24.68
C PHE A 610 7.73 -16.26 -26.18
N THR A 611 8.56 -15.41 -26.76
CA THR A 611 8.54 -15.05 -28.18
C THR A 611 9.96 -14.92 -28.72
N ASN A 612 10.10 -14.77 -30.03
CA ASN A 612 11.36 -14.40 -30.67
C ASN A 612 11.12 -13.09 -31.43
N TYR A 613 12.07 -12.17 -31.44
CA TYR A 613 11.91 -10.92 -32.17
C TYR A 613 11.95 -11.15 -33.68
N SER A 614 11.04 -10.49 -34.39
CA SER A 614 11.03 -10.41 -35.84
C SER A 614 10.67 -9.00 -36.25
N ARG A 615 11.40 -8.44 -37.23
CA ARG A 615 11.04 -7.15 -37.83
C ARG A 615 9.75 -7.21 -38.66
N ASP A 616 9.34 -8.43 -39.05
CA ASP A 616 8.16 -8.67 -39.87
C ASP A 616 6.91 -9.00 -39.04
N PHE A 617 7.08 -9.24 -37.74
CA PHE A 617 6.02 -9.70 -36.86
C PHE A 617 6.14 -9.10 -35.47
N ARG A 618 5.15 -8.28 -35.08
CA ARG A 618 5.09 -7.69 -33.75
C ARG A 618 4.80 -8.77 -32.72
N VAL A 619 5.44 -8.67 -31.56
CA VAL A 619 5.36 -9.71 -30.52
C VAL A 619 3.95 -10.02 -30.02
N TRP A 620 3.06 -9.03 -30.08
CA TRP A 620 1.66 -9.14 -29.67
C TRP A 620 0.68 -9.54 -30.78
N ASP A 621 1.13 -9.58 -32.04
CA ASP A 621 0.29 -10.03 -33.13
C ASP A 621 0.08 -11.57 -33.03
N PRO A 622 -1.08 -12.10 -33.45
CA PRO A 622 -1.30 -13.55 -33.55
C PRO A 622 -0.62 -14.12 -34.81
N SER A 623 0.03 -15.27 -34.66
CA SER A 623 0.61 -15.96 -35.81
C SER A 623 -0.49 -16.57 -36.70
N PRO A 624 -0.22 -16.87 -37.98
CA PRO A 624 -1.18 -17.60 -38.82
C PRO A 624 -1.66 -18.91 -38.18
N ALA A 625 -0.78 -19.59 -37.46
CA ALA A 625 -1.10 -20.77 -36.69
C ALA A 625 -2.06 -20.49 -35.53
N ALA A 626 -1.85 -19.42 -34.76
CA ALA A 626 -2.74 -19.01 -33.68
C ALA A 626 -4.14 -18.67 -34.21
N VAL A 627 -4.22 -17.90 -35.29
CA VAL A 627 -5.48 -17.57 -35.99
C VAL A 627 -6.20 -18.83 -36.43
N GLY A 628 -5.50 -19.75 -37.10
CA GLY A 628 -6.08 -21.02 -37.57
C GLY A 628 -6.65 -21.87 -36.43
N ARG A 629 -6.07 -21.82 -35.23
CA ARG A 629 -6.49 -22.61 -34.05
C ARG A 629 -7.37 -21.82 -33.08
N LYS A 630 -7.76 -20.60 -33.44
CA LYS A 630 -8.67 -19.74 -32.67
C LYS A 630 -8.16 -19.40 -31.26
N GLY A 631 -6.84 -19.36 -31.04
CA GLY A 631 -6.28 -19.05 -29.72
C GLY A 631 -4.79 -18.75 -29.71
N ILE A 632 -4.35 -17.98 -28.71
CA ILE A 632 -2.95 -17.63 -28.47
C ILE A 632 -2.47 -18.35 -27.21
N SER A 633 -1.37 -19.10 -27.32
CA SER A 633 -0.76 -19.79 -26.18
C SER A 633 0.04 -18.84 -25.30
N PHE A 634 -0.26 -18.91 -24.01
CA PHE A 634 0.48 -18.35 -22.89
C PHE A 634 0.80 -19.47 -21.91
N MET A 635 1.57 -19.13 -20.90
CA MET A 635 1.89 -20.00 -19.77
C MET A 635 1.55 -19.26 -18.49
N TYR A 636 1.26 -20.02 -17.45
CA TYR A 636 1.01 -19.50 -16.13
C TYR A 636 2.11 -19.97 -15.18
N ILE A 637 2.80 -19.03 -14.55
CA ILE A 637 3.88 -19.32 -13.63
C ILE A 637 3.54 -18.84 -12.22
N ARG A 638 3.87 -19.68 -11.24
CA ARG A 638 3.70 -19.41 -9.80
C ARG A 638 4.73 -20.24 -9.04
N LYS A 639 5.14 -19.79 -7.85
CA LYS A 639 6.22 -20.40 -7.06
C LYS A 639 6.04 -21.88 -6.75
N ASP A 640 4.81 -22.33 -6.60
CA ASP A 640 4.45 -23.72 -6.30
C ASP A 640 4.25 -24.60 -7.54
N LEU A 641 4.49 -24.05 -8.74
CA LEU A 641 4.40 -24.78 -10.00
C LEU A 641 5.79 -25.12 -10.52
N PRO A 642 5.99 -26.33 -11.05
CA PRO A 642 7.23 -26.70 -11.69
C PRO A 642 7.42 -25.89 -12.99
N LEU A 643 8.66 -25.46 -13.23
CA LEU A 643 9.10 -24.92 -14.51
C LEU A 643 10.35 -25.69 -14.96
N ASP A 644 10.32 -26.26 -16.16
CA ASP A 644 11.34 -27.17 -16.64
C ASP A 644 12.46 -26.47 -17.47
N LYS A 645 13.44 -27.25 -17.94
CA LYS A 645 14.57 -26.76 -18.74
C LYS A 645 14.23 -26.45 -20.20
N ALA A 646 13.01 -26.67 -20.67
CA ALA A 646 12.63 -26.43 -22.07
C ALA A 646 12.77 -24.96 -22.49
N PHE A 647 12.94 -24.05 -21.52
CA PHE A 647 13.06 -22.61 -21.73
C PHE A 647 14.48 -22.07 -21.83
N LYS A 648 15.51 -22.92 -21.72
CA LYS A 648 16.92 -22.49 -21.78
C LYS A 648 17.27 -21.66 -23.03
N ASP A 649 16.55 -21.91 -24.14
CA ASP A 649 16.79 -21.29 -25.44
C ASP A 649 15.79 -20.15 -25.74
N LYS A 650 14.89 -19.82 -24.81
CA LYS A 650 13.94 -18.71 -24.95
C LYS A 650 14.53 -17.44 -24.36
N THR A 651 14.52 -16.37 -25.15
CA THR A 651 15.30 -15.16 -24.88
C THR A 651 14.46 -14.01 -24.38
N SER A 652 13.22 -13.87 -24.85
CA SER A 652 12.36 -12.73 -24.50
C SER A 652 10.87 -13.06 -24.60
N GLY A 653 10.02 -12.12 -24.17
CA GLY A 653 8.57 -12.28 -24.25
C GLY A 653 7.76 -11.13 -23.66
N ILE A 654 6.47 -11.42 -23.45
CA ILE A 654 5.48 -10.51 -22.87
C ILE A 654 4.87 -11.09 -21.61
N VAL A 655 4.53 -10.23 -20.66
CA VAL A 655 3.71 -10.54 -19.49
C VAL A 655 2.37 -9.82 -19.61
N TYR A 656 1.28 -10.52 -19.32
CA TYR A 656 -0.06 -9.92 -19.27
C TYR A 656 -0.49 -9.62 -17.83
N TYR A 657 -1.20 -8.51 -17.66
CA TYR A 657 -1.85 -8.16 -16.40
C TYR A 657 -2.84 -9.26 -15.98
N PRO A 658 -2.88 -9.61 -14.68
CA PRO A 658 -3.99 -10.36 -14.12
C PRO A 658 -5.27 -9.51 -14.18
N SER A 659 -6.39 -10.10 -14.60
CA SER A 659 -7.60 -9.35 -14.94
C SER A 659 -8.20 -8.52 -13.79
N GLN A 660 -8.03 -8.92 -12.52
CA GLN A 660 -8.51 -8.16 -11.37
C GLN A 660 -7.67 -6.91 -11.05
N ARG A 661 -6.40 -6.86 -11.50
CA ARG A 661 -5.49 -5.72 -11.28
C ARG A 661 -5.21 -4.95 -12.56
N MET A 662 -5.91 -5.30 -13.63
CA MET A 662 -5.71 -4.73 -14.94
C MET A 662 -6.23 -3.29 -14.98
N PRO A 663 -5.47 -2.33 -15.56
CA PRO A 663 -5.95 -0.95 -15.69
C PRO A 663 -7.23 -0.87 -16.52
N ILE A 664 -8.13 0.05 -16.17
CA ILE A 664 -9.49 0.13 -16.72
C ILE A 664 -9.56 0.38 -18.25
N TYR A 665 -8.47 0.81 -18.86
CA TYR A 665 -8.36 1.10 -20.29
C TYR A 665 -7.76 -0.06 -21.10
N LYS A 666 -7.59 -1.23 -20.48
CA LYS A 666 -7.15 -2.47 -21.12
C LYS A 666 -8.32 -3.44 -21.26
N ASP A 667 -8.24 -4.31 -22.27
CA ASP A 667 -9.25 -5.32 -22.56
C ASP A 667 -8.90 -6.66 -21.90
N VAL A 668 -9.91 -7.34 -21.35
CA VAL A 668 -9.78 -8.72 -20.88
C VAL A 668 -9.90 -9.67 -22.07
N TYR A 669 -8.96 -10.59 -22.21
CA TYR A 669 -9.03 -11.68 -23.18
C TYR A 669 -9.26 -13.01 -22.45
N PRO A 670 -10.47 -13.59 -22.53
CA PRO A 670 -10.80 -14.81 -21.80
C PRO A 670 -9.84 -15.97 -22.09
N THR A 671 -9.48 -16.71 -21.04
CA THR A 671 -8.83 -18.02 -21.18
C THR A 671 -9.86 -19.02 -21.69
N ARG A 672 -9.58 -19.63 -22.83
CA ARG A 672 -10.46 -20.62 -23.47
C ARG A 672 -10.34 -21.98 -22.81
N CYS A 673 -9.11 -22.46 -22.67
CA CYS A 673 -8.80 -23.73 -22.06
C CYS A 673 -7.38 -23.74 -21.50
N VAL A 674 -7.09 -24.71 -20.64
CA VAL A 674 -5.77 -24.88 -20.04
C VAL A 674 -5.38 -26.35 -20.00
N PHE A 675 -4.12 -26.63 -20.29
CA PHE A 675 -3.51 -27.95 -20.17
C PHE A 675 -2.52 -27.96 -18.98
N PRO A 676 -2.53 -29.01 -18.12
CA PRO A 676 -1.58 -29.09 -17.01
C PRO A 676 -0.12 -29.15 -17.45
N VAL A 677 0.14 -29.64 -18.67
CA VAL A 677 1.44 -29.64 -19.34
C VAL A 677 1.28 -29.24 -20.81
N ASP A 678 2.38 -29.05 -21.57
CA ASP A 678 2.37 -28.68 -22.99
C ASP A 678 1.28 -29.43 -23.77
N GLY A 679 0.31 -28.67 -24.30
CA GLY A 679 -0.92 -29.22 -24.85
C GLY A 679 -0.76 -29.72 -26.27
N TYR A 680 0.35 -29.43 -26.96
CA TYR A 680 0.49 -29.64 -28.41
C TYR A 680 -0.71 -29.05 -29.17
N VAL A 681 -1.05 -27.80 -28.86
CA VAL A 681 -2.22 -27.11 -29.43
C VAL A 681 -2.16 -27.00 -30.95
N ASP A 682 -1.00 -27.26 -31.57
CA ASP A 682 -0.83 -27.26 -33.01
C ASP A 682 -1.54 -28.39 -33.76
N ARG A 683 -1.93 -29.44 -33.06
CA ARG A 683 -2.52 -30.64 -33.65
C ARG A 683 -3.94 -30.89 -33.15
N ARG A 684 -4.65 -29.86 -32.68
CA ARG A 684 -5.98 -30.00 -32.06
C ARG A 684 -7.12 -29.46 -32.92
N TYR A 685 -8.28 -30.11 -32.82
CA TYR A 685 -9.47 -29.80 -33.61
C TYR A 685 -10.78 -29.98 -32.85
N THR A 686 -11.79 -29.22 -33.27
CA THR A 686 -13.20 -29.35 -32.86
C THR A 686 -14.05 -29.45 -34.12
N ASN A 687 -14.89 -30.48 -34.24
CA ASN A 687 -15.78 -30.69 -35.39
C ASN A 687 -15.07 -30.59 -36.76
N GLY A 688 -13.88 -31.18 -36.87
CA GLY A 688 -13.08 -31.19 -38.10
C GLY A 688 -12.42 -29.85 -38.46
N GLN A 689 -12.47 -28.86 -37.58
CA GLN A 689 -11.78 -27.57 -37.74
C GLN A 689 -10.68 -27.41 -36.70
N ASN A 690 -9.56 -26.80 -37.09
CA ASN A 690 -8.48 -26.45 -36.16
C ASN A 690 -9.02 -25.64 -34.97
N ASP A 691 -8.70 -26.12 -33.77
CA ASP A 691 -9.09 -25.50 -32.51
C ASP A 691 -8.13 -25.94 -31.41
N ALA A 692 -7.39 -25.00 -30.85
CA ALA A 692 -6.40 -25.25 -29.81
C ALA A 692 -6.97 -25.94 -28.55
N CYS A 693 -8.28 -25.80 -28.30
CA CYS A 693 -8.95 -26.40 -27.15
C CYS A 693 -9.62 -27.75 -27.43
N GLY A 694 -9.53 -28.24 -28.67
CA GLY A 694 -10.17 -29.48 -29.10
C GLY A 694 -9.35 -30.75 -28.83
N ALA A 695 -9.79 -31.84 -29.44
CA ALA A 695 -9.07 -33.12 -29.39
C ALA A 695 -7.85 -33.11 -30.31
N ASN A 696 -6.79 -33.81 -29.92
CA ASN A 696 -5.63 -34.05 -30.78
C ASN A 696 -5.99 -34.92 -31.99
N ILE A 697 -5.41 -34.60 -33.15
CA ILE A 697 -5.75 -35.22 -34.42
C ILE A 697 -5.45 -36.72 -34.47
N ASN A 698 -4.40 -37.15 -33.77
CA ASN A 698 -4.00 -38.55 -33.73
C ASN A 698 -4.81 -39.35 -32.70
N TYR A 699 -5.39 -38.69 -31.71
CA TYR A 699 -6.08 -39.31 -30.57
C TYR A 699 -7.43 -38.67 -30.27
N PRO A 700 -8.36 -38.64 -31.25
CA PRO A 700 -9.56 -37.81 -31.18
C PRO A 700 -10.61 -38.28 -30.16
N ASN A 701 -10.46 -39.49 -29.63
CA ASN A 701 -11.33 -40.02 -28.58
C ASN A 701 -10.73 -39.82 -27.18
N ASP A 702 -9.42 -40.01 -27.03
CA ASP A 702 -8.74 -40.02 -25.73
C ASP A 702 -8.35 -38.61 -25.27
N SER A 703 -8.25 -37.64 -26.20
CA SER A 703 -7.75 -36.29 -25.91
C SER A 703 -8.82 -35.18 -26.03
N LYS A 704 -10.11 -35.55 -26.07
CA LYS A 704 -11.24 -34.60 -26.01
C LYS A 704 -11.13 -33.69 -24.79
N PRO A 705 -11.81 -32.52 -24.76
CA PRO A 705 -11.87 -31.69 -23.56
C PRO A 705 -12.19 -32.51 -22.30
N CYS A 706 -11.48 -32.26 -21.19
CA CYS A 706 -11.51 -33.12 -20.00
C CYS A 706 -12.94 -33.32 -19.47
N GLN A 707 -13.74 -32.25 -19.44
CA GLN A 707 -15.13 -32.30 -18.98
C GLN A 707 -16.01 -33.21 -19.84
N GLU A 708 -15.77 -33.30 -21.15
CA GLU A 708 -16.50 -34.23 -22.04
C GLU A 708 -16.18 -35.70 -21.75
N GLN A 709 -15.06 -35.96 -21.09
CA GLN A 709 -14.60 -37.29 -20.69
C GLN A 709 -14.91 -37.60 -19.22
N GLY A 710 -15.60 -36.71 -18.49
CA GLY A 710 -15.87 -36.88 -17.07
C GLY A 710 -14.66 -36.63 -16.16
N ILE A 711 -13.61 -35.97 -16.68
CA ILE A 711 -12.38 -35.66 -15.94
C ILE A 711 -12.48 -34.24 -15.39
N TYR A 712 -12.65 -34.13 -14.06
CA TYR A 712 -12.82 -32.83 -13.36
C TYR A 712 -11.76 -32.57 -12.30
N THR A 713 -10.98 -33.58 -11.90
CA THR A 713 -10.02 -33.48 -10.79
C THR A 713 -8.60 -33.75 -11.28
N ALA A 714 -7.63 -33.25 -10.52
CA ALA A 714 -6.21 -33.54 -10.73
C ALA A 714 -5.90 -35.04 -10.74
N ASP A 715 -6.55 -35.80 -9.84
CA ASP A 715 -6.38 -37.25 -9.75
C ASP A 715 -6.93 -37.98 -10.98
N ALA A 716 -8.13 -37.60 -11.44
CA ALA A 716 -8.71 -38.18 -12.64
C ALA A 716 -7.85 -37.87 -13.87
N TRP A 717 -7.37 -36.63 -14.00
CA TRP A 717 -6.47 -36.24 -15.10
C TRP A 717 -5.15 -37.01 -15.04
N TYR A 718 -4.52 -37.11 -13.87
CA TYR A 718 -3.27 -37.84 -13.71
C TYR A 718 -3.44 -39.33 -14.02
N ASN A 719 -4.54 -39.96 -13.60
CA ASN A 719 -4.83 -41.36 -13.89
C ASN A 719 -5.03 -41.60 -15.39
N HIS A 720 -5.75 -40.70 -16.07
CA HIS A 720 -5.87 -40.70 -17.54
C HIS A 720 -4.50 -40.58 -18.20
N PHE A 721 -3.74 -39.54 -17.84
CA PHE A 721 -2.43 -39.24 -18.41
C PHE A 721 -1.40 -40.36 -18.19
N SER A 722 -1.36 -40.95 -16.99
CA SER A 722 -0.39 -41.99 -16.63
C SER A 722 -0.74 -43.38 -17.17
N SER A 723 -2.00 -43.61 -17.58
CA SER A 723 -2.43 -44.87 -18.22
C SER A 723 -1.79 -45.10 -19.60
N ILE A 724 -1.39 -44.01 -20.27
CA ILE A 724 -0.74 -44.05 -21.58
C ILE A 724 0.75 -44.31 -21.40
N PRO A 725 1.40 -45.27 -22.09
CA PRO A 725 2.85 -45.48 -21.99
C PRO A 725 3.69 -44.24 -22.34
N ASP A 726 4.81 -44.04 -21.64
CA ASP A 726 5.71 -42.89 -21.80
C ASP A 726 6.72 -43.09 -22.95
N ILE A 727 6.22 -43.33 -24.16
CA ILE A 727 7.06 -43.59 -25.34
C ILE A 727 7.10 -42.33 -26.21
N ASP A 728 8.29 -41.82 -26.52
CA ASP A 728 8.56 -40.74 -27.50
C ASP A 728 7.68 -39.47 -27.40
N LYS A 729 7.36 -39.02 -26.17
CA LYS A 729 6.46 -37.87 -25.91
C LYS A 729 5.02 -38.05 -26.40
N ASP A 730 4.66 -39.23 -26.89
CA ASP A 730 3.35 -39.51 -27.47
C ASP A 730 2.22 -39.26 -26.45
N ARG A 731 2.47 -39.62 -25.18
CA ARG A 731 1.59 -39.36 -24.03
C ARG A 731 1.05 -37.93 -23.94
N LEU A 732 1.83 -36.91 -24.34
CA LEU A 732 1.39 -35.51 -24.30
C LEU A 732 0.26 -35.22 -25.31
N ASN A 733 0.18 -35.99 -26.41
CA ASN A 733 -0.89 -35.88 -27.40
C ASN A 733 -2.20 -36.53 -26.94
N HIS A 734 -2.16 -37.47 -25.99
CA HIS A 734 -3.35 -38.16 -25.44
C HIS A 734 -4.02 -37.38 -24.31
N GLN A 735 -3.36 -36.37 -23.75
CA GLN A 735 -3.93 -35.61 -22.64
C GLN A 735 -5.16 -34.80 -23.09
N CYS A 736 -6.13 -34.71 -22.19
CA CYS A 736 -7.22 -33.76 -22.31
C CYS A 736 -6.82 -32.37 -21.78
N GLY A 737 -7.46 -31.32 -22.30
CA GLY A 737 -7.38 -29.94 -21.77
C GLY A 737 -8.67 -29.55 -21.08
N PHE A 738 -8.58 -28.72 -20.05
CA PHE A 738 -9.73 -28.24 -19.29
C PHE A 738 -10.34 -27.01 -19.97
N ASN A 739 -11.62 -27.07 -20.32
CA ASN A 739 -12.38 -25.92 -20.86
C ASN A 739 -12.67 -24.91 -19.74
N LEU A 740 -12.56 -23.60 -20.01
CA LEU A 740 -12.89 -22.52 -19.07
C LEU A 740 -13.94 -21.52 -19.59
N ILE A 741 -14.40 -21.60 -20.84
CA ILE A 741 -15.39 -20.64 -21.39
C ILE A 741 -16.76 -20.87 -20.76
N ASP A 742 -17.24 -22.10 -20.82
CA ASP A 742 -18.63 -22.48 -20.50
C ASP A 742 -18.79 -23.11 -19.11
N GLN A 743 -17.82 -22.90 -18.21
CA GLN A 743 -17.85 -23.47 -16.87
C GLN A 743 -18.42 -22.47 -15.86
N GLN A 744 -19.29 -22.95 -14.97
CA GLN A 744 -19.71 -22.19 -13.79
C GLN A 744 -18.52 -22.09 -12.82
N ASP A 745 -17.96 -23.24 -12.41
CA ASP A 745 -16.79 -23.30 -11.53
C ASP A 745 -15.46 -23.27 -12.28
N LYS A 746 -15.07 -22.08 -12.75
CA LYS A 746 -13.76 -21.87 -13.39
C LYS A 746 -12.63 -22.02 -12.39
N THR A 747 -12.86 -21.65 -11.13
CA THR A 747 -11.85 -21.65 -10.07
C THR A 747 -11.41 -23.08 -9.76
N SER A 748 -12.34 -23.99 -9.46
CA SER A 748 -12.01 -25.40 -9.19
C SER A 748 -11.43 -26.10 -10.42
N VAL A 749 -11.92 -25.78 -11.62
CA VAL A 749 -11.38 -26.34 -12.87
C VAL A 749 -9.92 -25.94 -13.06
N PHE A 750 -9.58 -24.66 -12.90
CA PHE A 750 -8.19 -24.23 -13.01
C PHE A 750 -7.34 -24.76 -11.86
N GLN A 751 -7.88 -24.89 -10.65
CA GLN A 751 -7.17 -25.49 -9.53
C GLN A 751 -6.81 -26.96 -9.80
N ALA A 752 -7.71 -27.73 -10.40
CA ALA A 752 -7.44 -29.10 -10.85
C ALA A 752 -6.28 -29.18 -11.86
N VAL A 753 -6.13 -28.17 -12.73
CA VAL A 753 -4.99 -28.07 -13.66
C VAL A 753 -3.68 -27.91 -12.88
N LEU A 754 -3.64 -26.96 -11.95
CA LEU A 754 -2.44 -26.69 -11.14
C LEU A 754 -2.02 -27.89 -10.32
N ASP A 755 -3.00 -28.55 -9.68
CA ASP A 755 -2.76 -29.73 -8.86
C ASP A 755 -2.37 -30.95 -9.71
N GLY A 756 -2.91 -31.08 -10.92
CA GLY A 756 -2.51 -32.10 -11.88
C GLY A 756 -1.04 -31.96 -12.29
N GLN A 757 -0.59 -30.73 -12.57
CA GLN A 757 0.79 -30.43 -12.90
C GLN A 757 1.73 -30.75 -11.72
N LYS A 758 1.38 -30.31 -10.51
CA LYS A 758 2.16 -30.61 -9.28
C LYS A 758 2.24 -32.10 -9.00
N LYS A 759 1.12 -32.83 -9.16
CA LYS A 759 1.09 -34.27 -8.98
C LYS A 759 2.01 -34.96 -9.98
N LEU A 760 1.98 -34.55 -11.26
CA LEU A 760 2.88 -35.10 -12.26
C LEU A 760 4.36 -34.86 -11.90
N GLN A 761 4.71 -33.65 -11.44
CA GLN A 761 6.06 -33.33 -11.00
C GLN A 761 6.51 -34.21 -9.84
N LYS A 762 5.63 -34.42 -8.85
CA LYS A 762 5.91 -35.27 -7.69
C LYS A 762 6.19 -36.72 -8.09
N GLU A 763 5.37 -37.26 -9.00
CA GLU A 763 5.44 -38.69 -9.35
C GLU A 763 6.52 -39.01 -10.41
N ARG A 764 6.88 -38.04 -11.28
CA ARG A 764 7.85 -38.26 -12.38
C ARG A 764 9.15 -37.46 -12.29
N GLY A 765 9.23 -36.47 -11.40
CA GLY A 765 10.37 -35.55 -11.32
C GLY A 765 10.46 -34.51 -12.45
N SER A 766 9.50 -34.50 -13.40
CA SER A 766 9.37 -33.46 -14.43
C SER A 766 7.93 -33.37 -14.94
N ALA A 767 7.39 -32.16 -15.00
CA ALA A 767 6.05 -31.86 -15.52
C ALA A 767 6.03 -30.82 -16.65
N ASN A 768 7.15 -30.53 -17.31
CA ASN A 768 7.22 -29.51 -18.37
C ASN A 768 6.58 -28.16 -17.93
N TYR A 769 5.88 -27.44 -18.82
CA TYR A 769 5.09 -26.24 -18.52
C TYR A 769 3.61 -26.43 -18.82
N ASN A 770 2.72 -25.73 -18.10
CA ASN A 770 1.30 -25.65 -18.45
C ASN A 770 1.07 -24.71 -19.65
N GLU A 771 -0.01 -24.95 -20.39
CA GLU A 771 -0.36 -24.14 -21.56
C GLU A 771 -1.77 -23.56 -21.41
N LEU A 772 -1.85 -22.22 -21.36
CA LEU A 772 -3.08 -21.44 -21.31
C LEU A 772 -3.40 -20.90 -22.70
N VAL A 773 -4.55 -21.25 -23.24
CA VAL A 773 -5.00 -20.76 -24.55
C VAL A 773 -5.96 -19.59 -24.35
N LEU A 774 -5.54 -18.39 -24.72
CA LEU A 774 -6.37 -17.17 -24.65
C LEU A 774 -7.10 -16.92 -25.97
N THR A 775 -8.23 -16.20 -25.91
CA THR A 775 -8.92 -15.69 -27.09
C THR A 775 -8.04 -14.70 -27.87
N ILE A 776 -8.23 -14.66 -29.19
CA ILE A 776 -7.50 -13.73 -30.05
C ILE A 776 -8.18 -12.35 -30.03
N PRO A 777 -7.45 -11.25 -29.78
CA PRO A 777 -7.97 -9.90 -29.94
C PRO A 777 -8.40 -9.61 -31.38
N ALA A 778 -9.23 -8.59 -31.59
CA ALA A 778 -9.61 -8.17 -32.94
C ALA A 778 -8.37 -7.81 -33.78
N TYR A 779 -8.29 -8.37 -34.99
CA TYR A 779 -7.14 -8.24 -35.89
C TYR A 779 -7.58 -8.01 -37.33
N LYS A 780 -6.67 -7.43 -38.12
CA LYS A 780 -6.79 -7.29 -39.57
C LYS A 780 -5.72 -8.12 -40.29
N ALA A 781 -6.10 -8.81 -41.37
CA ALA A 781 -5.14 -9.49 -42.24
C ALA A 781 -4.49 -8.48 -43.20
N VAL A 782 -3.16 -8.48 -43.27
CA VAL A 782 -2.36 -7.59 -44.09
C VAL A 782 -1.38 -8.42 -44.92
N ASN A 783 -1.40 -8.22 -46.24
CA ASN A 783 -0.41 -8.85 -47.12
C ASN A 783 0.94 -8.12 -46.96
N THR A 784 1.97 -8.88 -46.63
CA THR A 784 3.36 -8.40 -46.53
C THR A 784 4.21 -9.10 -47.58
N ALA A 785 5.45 -8.64 -47.77
CA ALA A 785 6.42 -9.31 -48.64
C ALA A 785 6.69 -10.77 -48.22
N ASN A 786 6.45 -11.10 -46.94
CA ASN A 786 6.73 -12.40 -46.34
C ASN A 786 5.46 -13.22 -46.03
N GLY A 787 4.31 -12.86 -46.63
CA GLY A 787 3.02 -13.55 -46.46
C GLY A 787 1.97 -12.72 -45.71
N ILE A 788 0.94 -13.39 -45.19
CA ILE A 788 -0.15 -12.71 -44.45
C ILE A 788 0.28 -12.48 -43.00
N SER A 789 0.27 -11.21 -42.58
CA SER A 789 0.43 -10.78 -41.19
C SER A 789 -0.94 -10.42 -40.61
N TYR A 790 -1.20 -10.81 -39.37
CA TYR A 790 -2.46 -10.53 -38.68
C TYR A 790 -2.21 -9.48 -37.61
N GLN A 791 -2.46 -8.21 -37.95
CA GLN A 791 -2.13 -7.08 -37.07
C GLN A 791 -3.29 -6.80 -36.12
N ILE A 792 -3.02 -6.69 -34.82
CA ILE A 792 -4.03 -6.27 -33.84
C ILE A 792 -4.54 -4.87 -34.18
N GLU A 793 -5.86 -4.68 -34.18
CA GLU A 793 -6.49 -3.40 -34.57
C GLU A 793 -6.30 -2.31 -33.50
N LYS A 794 -6.35 -2.70 -32.23
CA LYS A 794 -6.24 -1.79 -31.07
C LYS A 794 -5.13 -2.26 -30.11
N PRO A 795 -3.84 -2.12 -30.48
CA PRO A 795 -2.76 -2.62 -29.64
C PRO A 795 -2.68 -1.90 -28.27
N LYS A 796 -3.15 -0.65 -28.18
CA LYS A 796 -3.18 0.16 -26.94
C LYS A 796 -3.95 -0.49 -25.79
N VAL A 797 -5.00 -1.24 -26.08
CA VAL A 797 -5.85 -1.90 -25.07
C VAL A 797 -5.35 -3.30 -24.69
N LEU A 798 -4.30 -3.81 -25.33
CA LEU A 798 -3.70 -5.09 -24.93
C LEU A 798 -3.17 -5.04 -23.50
N PRO A 799 -3.42 -6.05 -22.66
CA PRO A 799 -3.06 -6.06 -21.25
C PRO A 799 -1.58 -6.38 -21.03
N ILE A 800 -0.68 -5.87 -21.88
CA ILE A 800 0.77 -6.06 -21.71
C ILE A 800 1.22 -5.23 -20.51
N GLU A 801 1.74 -5.92 -19.50
CA GLU A 801 2.30 -5.35 -18.26
C GLU A 801 3.78 -5.05 -18.39
N ALA A 802 4.55 -5.97 -18.98
CA ALA A 802 5.98 -5.82 -19.22
C ALA A 802 6.43 -6.60 -20.46
N PHE A 803 7.49 -6.12 -21.08
CA PHE A 803 8.37 -6.94 -21.90
C PHE A 803 9.43 -7.55 -21.01
N PHE A 804 9.83 -8.80 -21.25
CA PHE A 804 10.86 -9.43 -20.46
C PHE A 804 11.97 -10.04 -21.31
N TYR A 805 13.14 -10.22 -20.70
CA TYR A 805 14.28 -10.90 -21.29
C TYR A 805 14.97 -11.84 -20.31
N THR A 806 15.64 -12.87 -20.80
CA THR A 806 16.39 -13.86 -19.99
C THR A 806 17.90 -13.76 -20.17
N ASN A 807 18.36 -13.15 -21.27
CA ASN A 807 19.78 -12.98 -21.58
C ASN A 807 20.03 -11.74 -22.48
N ALA A 808 21.30 -11.48 -22.78
CA ALA A 808 21.70 -10.32 -23.59
C ALA A 808 21.07 -10.26 -24.99
N VAL A 809 20.82 -11.40 -25.65
CA VAL A 809 20.11 -11.41 -26.94
C VAL A 809 18.67 -10.97 -26.73
N GLY A 810 18.00 -11.54 -25.73
CA GLY A 810 16.64 -11.19 -25.36
C GLY A 810 16.45 -9.73 -24.96
N LEU A 811 17.46 -9.10 -24.36
CA LEU A 811 17.39 -7.68 -24.02
C LEU A 811 17.24 -6.81 -25.27
N ILE A 812 18.00 -7.10 -26.33
CA ILE A 812 17.90 -6.40 -27.62
C ILE A 812 16.50 -6.59 -28.23
N GLU A 813 15.96 -7.81 -28.12
CA GLU A 813 14.60 -8.12 -28.56
C GLU A 813 13.53 -7.34 -27.79
N ALA A 814 13.64 -7.30 -26.46
CA ALA A 814 12.72 -6.59 -25.58
C ALA A 814 12.78 -5.07 -25.80
N GLN A 815 13.95 -4.51 -26.09
CA GLN A 815 14.13 -3.11 -26.51
C GLN A 815 13.43 -2.83 -27.84
N GLY A 816 13.52 -3.75 -28.79
CA GLY A 816 12.74 -3.70 -30.04
C GLY A 816 11.23 -3.69 -29.78
N TYR A 817 10.75 -4.60 -28.91
CA TYR A 817 9.33 -4.64 -28.54
C TYR A 817 8.85 -3.33 -27.90
N GLN A 818 9.66 -2.76 -27.00
CA GLN A 818 9.34 -1.50 -26.32
C GLN A 818 9.19 -0.34 -27.31
N VAL A 819 10.13 -0.21 -28.25
CA VAL A 819 10.08 0.84 -29.30
C VAL A 819 8.89 0.62 -30.24
N ASP A 820 8.70 -0.60 -30.73
CA ASP A 820 7.60 -0.92 -31.64
C ASP A 820 6.24 -0.65 -30.98
N TYR A 821 6.08 -1.04 -29.71
CA TYR A 821 4.83 -0.84 -28.99
C TYR A 821 4.57 0.64 -28.73
N HIS A 822 5.59 1.40 -28.34
CA HIS A 822 5.47 2.85 -28.20
C HIS A 822 5.01 3.49 -29.53
N ASN A 823 5.66 3.17 -30.65
CA ASN A 823 5.35 3.75 -31.94
C ASN A 823 3.94 3.42 -32.44
N VAL A 824 3.45 2.23 -32.13
CA VAL A 824 2.16 1.72 -32.65
C VAL A 824 1.00 2.03 -31.70
N ALA A 825 1.22 1.92 -30.39
CA ALA A 825 0.19 2.04 -29.37
C ALA A 825 0.22 3.39 -28.61
N GLY A 826 1.34 4.13 -28.66
CA GLY A 826 1.54 5.34 -27.88
C GLY A 826 1.56 5.08 -26.37
N VAL A 827 2.08 3.92 -25.94
CA VAL A 827 2.14 3.50 -24.53
C VAL A 827 3.53 2.98 -24.21
N ASP A 828 4.09 3.46 -23.11
CA ASP A 828 5.37 3.02 -22.58
C ASP A 828 5.18 1.82 -21.64
N VAL A 829 5.78 0.69 -22.03
CA VAL A 829 5.79 -0.58 -21.27
C VAL A 829 7.22 -0.86 -20.82
N PRO A 830 7.48 -1.16 -19.53
CA PRO A 830 8.84 -1.42 -19.06
C PRO A 830 9.40 -2.73 -19.60
N ILE A 831 10.73 -2.80 -19.65
CA ILE A 831 11.49 -4.03 -19.82
C ILE A 831 11.92 -4.51 -18.43
N VAL A 832 11.70 -5.79 -18.15
CA VAL A 832 12.15 -6.45 -16.92
C VAL A 832 13.04 -7.64 -17.26
N LYS A 833 14.03 -7.92 -16.42
CA LYS A 833 14.80 -9.14 -16.51
C LYS A 833 14.02 -10.26 -15.83
N PHE A 834 13.88 -11.39 -16.53
CA PHE A 834 13.29 -12.64 -16.03
C PHE A 834 14.44 -13.60 -15.71
N ASP A 835 14.73 -13.75 -14.43
CA ASP A 835 15.80 -14.61 -13.93
C ASP A 835 15.22 -15.95 -13.50
N LEU A 836 15.37 -16.97 -14.36
CA LEU A 836 15.02 -18.35 -14.05
C LEU A 836 16.24 -19.13 -13.55
N ASP A 837 16.22 -19.53 -12.29
CA ASP A 837 17.15 -20.52 -11.77
C ASP A 837 16.74 -21.91 -12.28
N ILE A 838 17.44 -22.39 -13.30
CA ILE A 838 17.21 -23.70 -13.93
C ILE A 838 17.47 -24.91 -13.01
N THR A 839 18.07 -24.70 -11.84
CA THR A 839 18.33 -25.74 -10.85
C THR A 839 17.14 -25.89 -9.90
N THR A 840 16.56 -24.77 -9.48
CA THR A 840 15.47 -24.74 -8.51
C THR A 840 14.09 -24.54 -9.15
N GLY A 841 14.03 -24.11 -10.41
CA GLY A 841 12.81 -23.72 -11.11
C GLY A 841 12.23 -22.37 -10.64
N GLN A 842 12.98 -21.62 -9.81
CA GLN A 842 12.52 -20.36 -9.24
C GLN A 842 12.73 -19.19 -10.20
N VAL A 843 11.78 -18.25 -10.18
CA VAL A 843 11.79 -17.05 -11.01
C VAL A 843 11.88 -15.80 -10.13
N GLU A 844 12.76 -14.88 -10.50
CA GLU A 844 12.82 -13.52 -9.98
C GLU A 844 12.72 -12.52 -11.13
N TYR A 845 12.08 -11.38 -10.87
CA TYR A 845 12.06 -10.26 -11.82
C TYR A 845 12.89 -9.12 -11.28
N SER A 846 13.75 -8.55 -12.11
CA SER A 846 14.52 -7.35 -11.76
C SER A 846 14.35 -6.25 -12.81
N TYR A 847 14.46 -5.01 -12.37
CA TYR A 847 14.40 -3.83 -13.22
C TYR A 847 15.75 -3.12 -13.18
N ASN A 848 16.22 -2.74 -14.37
CA ASN A 848 17.36 -1.84 -14.50
C ASN A 848 16.99 -0.73 -15.49
N LYS A 849 17.25 0.52 -15.07
CA LYS A 849 16.97 1.70 -15.89
C LYS A 849 17.80 1.70 -17.19
N THR A 850 19.00 1.12 -17.17
CA THR A 850 19.87 1.05 -18.36
C THR A 850 19.38 0.07 -19.41
N ASP A 851 18.48 -0.84 -19.05
CA ASP A 851 17.90 -1.81 -19.98
C ASP A 851 16.80 -1.17 -20.84
N GLN A 852 16.24 -0.05 -20.37
CA GLN A 852 15.18 0.68 -21.05
C GLN A 852 15.73 1.47 -22.23
N THR A 853 14.89 1.65 -23.25
CA THR A 853 15.20 2.51 -24.39
C THR A 853 15.12 3.99 -24.01
N ASP A 854 15.77 4.85 -24.79
CA ASP A 854 15.76 6.30 -24.57
C ASP A 854 14.33 6.87 -24.58
N VAL A 855 13.45 6.32 -25.42
CA VAL A 855 12.04 6.70 -25.50
C VAL A 855 11.35 6.51 -24.15
N TYR A 856 11.53 5.34 -23.53
CA TYR A 856 10.96 5.05 -22.21
C TYR A 856 11.52 5.96 -21.12
N ASN A 857 12.84 6.19 -21.12
CA ASN A 857 13.55 7.00 -20.13
C ASN A 857 13.28 8.51 -20.24
N GLN A 858 12.83 9.00 -21.40
CA GLN A 858 12.39 10.38 -21.56
C GLN A 858 10.97 10.59 -21.01
N SER A 859 10.13 9.56 -21.13
CA SER A 859 8.74 9.58 -20.66
C SER A 859 8.57 9.28 -19.17
N ASN A 860 9.55 8.65 -18.49
CA ASN A 860 9.48 8.18 -17.10
C ASN A 860 10.77 8.47 -16.33
#